data_AF-A0A7D8V0G4-F1
#
_entry.id   AF-A0A7D8V0G4-F1
#
_cell.length_a   1.000
_cell.length_b   1.000
_cell.length_c   1.000
_cell.angle_alpha   90.00
_cell.angle_beta   90.00
_cell.angle_gamma   90.00
#
_symmetry.space_group_name_H-M   'P 1'
#
loop_
_entity.id
_entity.type
_entity.pdbx_description
1 polymer ?
#
loop_
_entity_poly.entity_id
_entity_poly.type
_entity_poly.pdbx_seq_one_letter_code
_entity_poly.pdbx_strand_id
1 'polypeptide(L)'
;MSTSGREAAAARLARPASTTGDANTNTEHTTTGTTLADLPPELLDHILAQVPPRERQRAALALAQVLRGHAPATAHVWAHLPVGSARQVMPLWRRLMVEQGKARGGGAAVVKTFGMESWRGDADILNNALRCLPYLDTLLVNVGTNFAPEHLQEMFERPRPQMQRMEMRFRPYVEQASYYQFLKGSYFDAAVETLYKNWPETPSFTHISLVQDLPPRVTAPPTRAHSPAPSLANSFADLRLVSRFPTAAPSAATSVAPSAAASVVPSVAGSAAGSVPPSIAASVTSAAATPDGSDTESGNSGSEESTTPPTSLSEADDSLESKGFTRKGPFPYLSERLQHLKPKTFAQPIVFFDIKCMARFGAAPVAKHLTHLRLRVPSRDLALVLVSPPPNTRLFPSLRYLDLSTSNVRLDAVFVTLLRQYERLEHLVLDRVNLFAFSARERGNDMCKELGQACVGAGLARGKERERLIAAWDTAQRTRVAQQEIALRQAAARRASADESDAEAMREEMQRQIALSRSRRNRPAPAAHSTFSLRDRPSRRGAAAASTGPAVSAADLPPQDKAYFVLPPLPTMKTICIGGEAPLISTFKVSHWEDEFHSGWRDGLAKLHGWAVHIADKYERAVKKANEWKASEVKTPTPKGGKGKGKAAPVTKVRPPTDIRLFRFARPDEPLPDWDPRDPTVGLIEVEVSDAAPRAYLDEYKHAIADAELYTHSQAVRPPCVLCTVPGCDGPSRRGEEPGERVDGRGGMMGKHKDGCGHSIGDATWGWEGVAA
;
A
#
# COMPACT_ATOMS: atom_id res chain seq x y z
N MET A 1 -7.39 -15.47 -47.02
CA MET A 1 -7.72 -14.42 -48.01
C MET A 1 -7.24 -13.09 -47.47
N SER A 2 -6.65 -12.26 -48.34
CA SER A 2 -6.08 -10.93 -48.10
C SER A 2 -4.71 -10.87 -47.40
N THR A 3 -3.68 -10.89 -48.25
CA THR A 3 -2.26 -10.64 -48.01
C THR A 3 -1.93 -9.15 -48.16
N SER A 4 -1.18 -8.57 -47.22
CA SER A 4 -0.35 -7.37 -47.40
C SER A 4 0.78 -7.45 -46.38
N GLY A 5 2.07 -7.51 -46.70
CA GLY A 5 2.81 -6.91 -47.80
C GLY A 5 3.94 -6.10 -47.16
N ARG A 6 4.95 -6.79 -46.63
CA ARG A 6 6.18 -6.22 -46.05
C ARG A 6 7.14 -5.87 -47.19
N GLU A 7 7.46 -4.59 -47.37
CA GLU A 7 8.62 -4.16 -48.16
C GLU A 7 9.79 -3.86 -47.24
N ALA A 8 10.86 -4.64 -47.42
CA ALA A 8 12.16 -4.45 -46.81
C ALA A 8 13.07 -3.73 -47.81
N ALA A 9 13.50 -2.51 -47.47
CA ALA A 9 14.47 -1.75 -48.24
C ALA A 9 15.90 -2.17 -47.85
N ALA A 10 16.52 -3.01 -48.68
CA ALA A 10 17.94 -3.34 -48.63
C ALA A 10 18.72 -2.31 -49.46
N ALA A 11 19.43 -1.38 -48.80
CA ALA A 11 20.34 -0.46 -49.47
C ALA A 11 21.72 -1.12 -49.68
N ARG A 12 22.02 -1.46 -50.94
CA ARG A 12 23.34 -1.90 -51.40
C ARG A 12 24.32 -0.72 -51.44
N LEU A 13 25.48 -0.89 -50.81
CA LEU A 13 26.66 -0.05 -51.02
C LEU A 13 27.13 -0.18 -52.48
N ALA A 14 27.09 0.92 -53.23
CA ALA A 14 27.82 1.09 -54.48
C ALA A 14 28.90 2.16 -54.27
N ARG A 15 30.16 1.76 -54.43
CA ARG A 15 31.34 2.63 -54.57
C ARG A 15 31.28 3.34 -55.92
N PRO A 16 31.43 4.68 -56.02
CA PRO A 16 31.81 5.30 -57.28
C PRO A 16 33.33 5.50 -57.35
N ALA A 17 33.82 5.33 -58.57
CA ALA A 17 35.20 5.37 -58.98
C ALA A 17 35.78 6.80 -58.93
N SER A 18 37.09 6.85 -58.73
CA SER A 18 37.94 8.03 -58.84
C SER A 18 38.03 8.51 -60.29
N THR A 19 37.65 9.75 -60.55
CA THR A 19 38.05 10.52 -61.74
C THR A 19 38.78 11.78 -61.29
N THR A 20 40.08 11.76 -61.56
CA THR A 20 41.01 12.87 -61.58
C THR A 20 40.71 13.79 -62.76
N GLY A 21 40.76 15.11 -62.59
CA GLY A 21 40.80 16.05 -63.72
C GLY A 21 40.29 17.45 -63.41
N ASP A 22 41.22 18.29 -62.94
CA ASP A 22 41.50 19.67 -63.35
C ASP A 22 40.52 20.85 -63.17
N ALA A 23 41.22 21.99 -62.97
CA ALA A 23 40.82 23.39 -63.14
C ALA A 23 40.25 24.13 -61.90
N ASN A 24 41.21 24.68 -61.15
CA ASN A 24 41.11 25.85 -60.28
C ASN A 24 40.23 26.97 -60.88
N THR A 25 39.07 27.21 -60.28
CA THR A 25 38.50 28.55 -60.12
C THR A 25 38.03 28.70 -58.67
N ASN A 26 38.89 29.25 -57.82
CA ASN A 26 38.57 29.61 -56.45
C ASN A 26 37.62 30.81 -56.44
N THR A 27 36.32 30.56 -56.62
CA THR A 27 35.28 31.44 -56.08
C THR A 27 35.11 31.09 -54.61
N GLU A 28 35.75 31.88 -53.75
CA GLU A 28 35.52 31.87 -52.30
C GLU A 28 34.05 32.21 -52.02
N HIS A 29 33.18 31.20 -52.02
CA HIS A 29 31.91 31.30 -51.31
C HIS A 29 32.24 31.41 -49.83
N THR A 30 32.33 32.65 -49.34
CA THR A 30 32.28 32.97 -47.92
C THR A 30 30.89 32.56 -47.45
N THR A 31 30.72 31.28 -47.13
CA THR A 31 29.56 30.80 -46.40
C THR A 31 29.63 31.48 -45.05
N THR A 32 28.92 32.61 -44.91
CA THR A 32 28.63 33.23 -43.63
C THR A 32 27.88 32.18 -42.82
N GLY A 33 28.62 31.42 -42.01
CA GLY A 33 28.06 30.32 -41.23
C GLY A 33 26.98 30.88 -40.34
N THR A 34 25.76 30.37 -40.48
CA THR A 34 24.64 30.70 -39.60
C THR A 34 25.05 30.38 -38.17
N THR A 35 25.22 31.42 -37.36
CA THR A 35 25.57 31.27 -35.96
C THR A 35 24.30 31.01 -35.14
N LEU A 36 24.45 30.42 -33.95
CA LEU A 36 23.32 30.24 -33.03
C LEU A 36 22.65 31.58 -32.65
N ALA A 37 23.39 32.69 -32.76
CA ALA A 37 22.88 34.04 -32.50
C ALA A 37 21.93 34.55 -33.59
N ASP A 38 21.94 33.94 -34.77
CA ASP A 38 21.06 34.28 -35.89
C ASP A 38 19.71 33.54 -35.82
N LEU A 39 19.56 32.60 -34.86
CA LEU A 39 18.30 31.89 -34.67
C LEU A 39 17.25 32.79 -34.00
N PRO A 40 15.99 32.75 -34.45
CA PRO A 40 14.87 33.33 -33.72
C PRO A 40 14.78 32.79 -32.28
N PRO A 41 14.40 33.63 -31.29
CA PRO A 41 14.32 33.23 -29.89
C PRO A 41 13.36 32.04 -29.66
N GLU A 42 12.32 31.89 -30.49
CA GLU A 42 11.38 30.78 -30.41
C GLU A 42 12.04 29.43 -30.73
N LEU A 43 13.01 29.42 -31.66
CA LEU A 43 13.78 28.21 -31.97
C LEU A 43 14.75 27.88 -30.83
N LEU A 44 15.33 28.91 -30.19
CA LEU A 44 16.19 28.71 -29.02
C LEU A 44 15.41 28.12 -27.84
N ASP A 45 14.20 28.63 -27.59
CA ASP A 45 13.29 28.12 -26.58
C ASP A 45 12.86 26.68 -26.90
N HIS A 46 12.60 26.36 -28.17
CA HIS A 46 12.31 25.00 -28.60
C HIS A 46 13.50 24.05 -28.37
N ILE A 47 14.73 24.49 -28.65
CA ILE A 47 15.94 23.71 -28.36
C ILE A 47 16.08 23.49 -26.85
N LEU A 48 15.88 24.53 -26.04
CA LEU A 48 15.93 24.44 -24.57
C LEU A 48 14.82 23.57 -23.98
N ALA A 49 13.67 23.48 -24.64
CA ALA A 49 12.60 22.55 -24.24
C ALA A 49 13.03 21.09 -24.38
N GLN A 50 13.92 20.75 -25.32
CA GLN A 50 14.49 19.41 -25.49
C GLN A 50 15.60 19.09 -24.47
N VAL A 51 16.16 20.09 -23.78
CA VAL A 51 17.17 19.86 -22.75
C VAL A 51 16.50 19.24 -21.51
N PRO A 52 17.08 18.16 -20.93
CA PRO A 52 16.55 17.54 -19.73
C PRO A 52 16.32 18.55 -18.60
N PRO A 53 15.21 18.46 -17.83
CA PRO A 53 14.87 19.43 -16.79
C PRO A 53 16.01 19.77 -15.82
N ARG A 54 16.83 18.77 -15.46
CA ARG A 54 18.00 18.92 -14.59
C ARG A 54 19.07 19.86 -15.15
N GLU A 55 19.29 19.84 -16.45
CA GLU A 55 20.38 20.58 -17.11
C GLU A 55 19.88 21.90 -17.72
N ARG A 56 18.57 22.03 -17.90
CA ARG A 56 17.91 23.14 -18.58
C ARG A 56 18.28 24.51 -18.03
N GLN A 57 18.26 24.68 -16.70
CA GLN A 57 18.63 25.96 -16.08
C GLN A 57 20.08 26.35 -16.42
N ARG A 58 21.01 25.41 -16.30
CA ARG A 58 22.43 25.65 -16.58
C ARG A 58 22.65 25.99 -18.05
N ALA A 59 21.99 25.26 -18.96
CA ALA A 59 22.05 25.51 -20.39
C ALA A 59 21.48 26.90 -20.74
N ALA A 60 20.32 27.26 -20.19
CA ALA A 60 19.69 28.56 -20.41
C ALA A 60 20.58 29.71 -19.89
N LEU A 61 21.16 29.59 -18.70
CA LEU A 61 22.07 30.59 -18.16
C LEU A 61 23.36 30.73 -18.98
N ALA A 62 23.93 29.61 -19.46
CA ALA A 62 25.10 29.64 -20.32
C ALA A 62 24.79 30.33 -21.65
N LEU A 63 23.64 30.02 -22.26
CA LEU A 63 23.19 30.68 -23.49
C LEU A 63 22.93 32.17 -23.28
N ALA A 64 22.32 32.57 -22.17
CA ALA A 64 22.11 33.98 -21.84
C ALA A 64 23.42 34.78 -21.73
N GLN A 65 24.51 34.14 -21.29
CA GLN A 65 25.82 34.78 -21.21
C GLN A 65 26.50 34.94 -22.57
N VAL A 66 26.30 33.97 -23.47
CA VAL A 66 26.89 33.93 -24.82
C VAL A 66 26.10 34.81 -25.79
N LEU A 67 24.77 34.73 -25.76
CA LEU A 67 23.85 35.43 -26.67
C LEU A 67 23.39 36.77 -26.05
N ARG A 68 24.31 37.73 -25.96
CA ARG A 68 24.05 39.08 -25.42
C ARG A 68 23.13 39.89 -26.34
N GLY A 69 21.83 39.58 -26.34
CA GLY A 69 20.80 40.21 -27.18
C GLY A 69 19.57 39.31 -27.40
N HIS A 70 19.76 37.99 -27.28
CA HIS A 70 18.71 36.98 -27.42
C HIS A 70 18.69 36.10 -26.17
N ALA A 71 18.33 36.70 -25.03
CA ALA A 71 18.21 35.94 -23.79
C ALA A 71 17.08 34.91 -23.93
N PRO A 72 17.31 33.64 -23.57
CA PRO A 72 16.26 32.63 -23.60
C PRO A 72 15.11 33.02 -22.67
N ALA A 73 13.91 32.49 -22.92
CA ALA A 73 12.76 32.77 -22.08
C ALA A 73 13.05 32.47 -20.61
N THR A 74 12.63 33.37 -19.73
CA THR A 74 12.85 33.27 -18.27
C THR A 74 12.30 31.97 -17.69
N ALA A 75 11.28 31.39 -18.32
CA ALA A 75 10.73 30.08 -17.97
C ALA A 75 11.80 28.98 -17.97
N HIS A 76 12.74 28.97 -18.92
CA HIS A 76 13.80 27.95 -18.96
C HIS A 76 14.82 28.09 -17.81
N VAL A 77 14.94 29.28 -17.22
CA VAL A 77 15.81 29.54 -16.07
C VAL A 77 15.14 29.15 -14.74
N TRP A 78 13.82 29.33 -14.65
CA TRP A 78 13.08 29.23 -13.39
C TRP A 78 12.23 27.95 -13.25
N ALA A 79 11.73 27.36 -14.34
CA ALA A 79 10.78 26.25 -14.26
C ALA A 79 11.29 25.06 -13.44
N HIS A 80 12.59 24.78 -13.51
CA HIS A 80 13.24 23.71 -12.78
C HIS A 80 14.48 24.24 -12.06
N LEU A 81 14.48 24.18 -10.73
CA LEU A 81 15.54 24.70 -9.86
C LEU A 81 16.33 23.55 -9.21
N PRO A 82 17.41 23.06 -9.86
CA PRO A 82 18.35 22.13 -9.25
C PRO A 82 19.34 22.88 -8.33
N VAL A 83 19.43 22.46 -7.07
CA VAL A 83 20.39 22.94 -6.08
C VAL A 83 21.40 21.83 -5.80
N GLY A 84 22.52 21.88 -6.51
CA GLY A 84 23.60 20.89 -6.43
C GLY A 84 24.52 21.06 -5.23
N SER A 85 24.61 22.28 -4.67
CA SER A 85 25.51 22.61 -3.56
C SER A 85 24.81 23.42 -2.48
N ALA A 86 25.14 23.14 -1.21
CA ALA A 86 24.67 23.89 -0.05
C ALA A 86 24.85 25.41 -0.18
N ARG A 87 25.95 25.85 -0.82
CA ARG A 87 26.30 27.28 -0.98
C ARG A 87 25.33 28.03 -1.90
N GLN A 88 24.54 27.31 -2.72
CA GLN A 88 23.60 27.91 -3.65
C GLN A 88 22.26 28.28 -2.99
N VAL A 89 21.93 27.68 -1.84
CA VAL A 89 20.62 27.85 -1.18
C VAL A 89 20.36 29.31 -0.78
N MET A 90 21.34 29.95 -0.12
CA MET A 90 21.19 31.33 0.36
C MET A 90 21.10 32.37 -0.79
N PRO A 91 21.99 32.37 -1.79
CA PRO A 91 21.83 33.23 -2.97
C PRO A 91 20.51 33.01 -3.71
N LEU A 92 20.08 31.74 -3.83
CA LEU A 92 18.82 31.40 -4.49
C LEU A 92 17.63 32.00 -3.72
N TRP A 93 17.57 31.81 -2.40
CA TRP A 93 16.49 32.38 -1.59
C TRP A 93 16.41 33.91 -1.71
N ARG A 94 17.55 34.60 -1.61
CA ARG A 94 17.59 36.07 -1.81
C ARG A 94 17.04 36.46 -3.17
N ARG A 95 17.39 35.71 -4.22
CA ARG A 95 16.88 35.99 -5.57
C ARG A 95 15.39 35.70 -5.67
N LEU A 96 14.90 34.61 -5.08
CA LEU A 96 13.47 34.27 -5.05
C LEU A 96 12.65 35.35 -4.34
N MET A 97 13.15 35.96 -3.26
CA MET A 97 12.47 37.09 -2.62
C MET A 97 12.31 38.29 -3.55
N VAL A 98 13.35 38.61 -4.33
CA VAL A 98 13.28 39.69 -5.34
C VAL A 98 12.28 39.35 -6.44
N GLU A 99 12.27 38.10 -6.92
CA GLU A 99 11.33 37.65 -7.95
C GLU A 99 9.88 37.57 -7.44
N GLN A 100 9.67 37.23 -6.17
CA GLN A 100 8.34 37.18 -5.54
C GLN A 100 7.72 38.57 -5.42
N GLY A 101 8.53 39.62 -5.24
CA GLY A 101 8.08 41.00 -5.22
C GLY A 101 7.62 41.54 -6.58
N LYS A 102 7.98 40.86 -7.68
CA LYS A 102 7.45 41.19 -9.00
C LYS A 102 6.02 40.63 -9.10
N ALA A 103 5.10 41.38 -9.70
CA ALA A 103 3.72 40.92 -9.96
C ALA A 103 3.71 39.59 -10.76
N ARG A 104 2.52 39.05 -11.11
CA ARG A 104 2.24 37.70 -11.68
C ARG A 104 3.20 37.08 -12.75
N GLY A 105 4.22 37.77 -13.25
CA GLY A 105 5.31 37.25 -14.09
C GLY A 105 6.68 37.10 -13.41
N GLY A 106 6.80 37.22 -12.09
CA GLY A 106 8.06 36.95 -11.38
C GLY A 106 8.55 35.51 -11.52
N GLY A 107 9.87 35.30 -11.58
CA GLY A 107 10.45 33.96 -11.79
C GLY A 107 9.98 32.91 -10.75
N ALA A 108 9.71 33.32 -9.52
CA ALA A 108 9.22 32.46 -8.44
C ALA A 108 7.85 31.82 -8.74
N ALA A 109 6.98 32.50 -9.50
CA ALA A 109 5.67 31.98 -9.88
C ALA A 109 5.74 30.93 -11.01
N VAL A 110 6.86 30.88 -11.75
CA VAL A 110 7.06 29.96 -12.88
C VAL A 110 7.71 28.64 -12.43
N VAL A 111 8.25 28.58 -11.21
CA VAL A 111 8.92 27.38 -10.69
C VAL A 111 7.92 26.24 -10.53
N LYS A 112 8.16 25.15 -11.27
CA LYS A 112 7.37 23.91 -11.19
C LYS A 112 8.07 22.79 -10.45
N THR A 113 9.39 22.75 -10.55
CA THR A 113 10.21 21.73 -9.88
C THR A 113 11.29 22.37 -9.04
N PHE A 114 11.42 21.91 -7.81
CA PHE A 114 12.52 22.26 -6.92
C PHE A 114 13.25 20.99 -6.50
N GLY A 115 14.56 20.96 -6.70
CA GLY A 115 15.39 19.80 -6.37
C GLY A 115 16.60 20.16 -5.52
N MET A 116 16.61 19.78 -4.24
CA MET A 116 17.78 19.86 -3.37
C MET A 116 18.61 18.57 -3.49
N GLU A 117 19.62 18.59 -4.36
CA GLU A 117 20.53 17.46 -4.57
C GLU A 117 21.66 17.42 -3.55
N SER A 118 22.00 18.55 -2.95
CA SER A 118 23.01 18.59 -1.89
C SER A 118 22.47 17.92 -0.62
N TRP A 119 23.27 17.04 0.00
CA TRP A 119 22.96 16.47 1.32
C TRP A 119 23.17 17.50 2.44
N ARG A 120 23.93 18.55 2.17
CA ARG A 120 24.21 19.65 3.09
C ARG A 120 23.40 20.88 2.68
N GLY A 121 22.97 21.68 3.64
CA GLY A 121 22.24 22.91 3.40
C GLY A 121 21.64 23.45 4.68
N ASP A 122 21.45 24.75 4.76
CA ASP A 122 20.66 25.33 5.83
C ASP A 122 19.18 25.01 5.56
N ALA A 123 18.57 24.21 6.44
CA ALA A 123 17.21 23.73 6.27
C ALA A 123 16.18 24.86 6.47
N ASP A 124 16.48 25.83 7.33
CA ASP A 124 15.61 26.99 7.57
C ASP A 124 15.60 27.90 6.33
N ILE A 125 16.77 28.15 5.74
CA ILE A 125 16.87 28.91 4.48
C ILE A 125 16.15 28.16 3.35
N LEU A 126 16.24 26.83 3.31
CA LEU A 126 15.49 26.02 2.36
C LEU A 126 13.98 26.18 2.54
N ASN A 127 13.47 26.09 3.78
CA ASN A 127 12.05 26.30 4.07
C ASN A 127 11.60 27.71 3.65
N ASN A 128 12.41 28.72 3.89
CA ASN A 128 12.16 30.08 3.41
C ASN A 128 12.14 30.19 1.88
N ALA A 129 13.04 29.49 1.18
CA ALA A 129 13.01 29.42 -0.28
C ALA A 129 11.72 28.77 -0.79
N LEU A 130 11.29 27.65 -0.18
CA LEU A 130 10.08 26.92 -0.57
C LEU A 130 8.79 27.71 -0.31
N ARG A 131 8.79 28.67 0.64
CA ARG A 131 7.68 29.61 0.86
C ARG A 131 7.50 30.60 -0.28
N CYS A 132 8.57 30.91 -1.02
CA CYS A 132 8.50 31.77 -2.20
C CYS A 132 7.89 31.05 -3.42
N LEU A 133 7.64 29.73 -3.35
CA LEU A 133 7.22 28.90 -4.48
C LEU A 133 5.76 28.41 -4.30
N PRO A 134 4.75 29.21 -4.69
CA PRO A 134 3.34 28.88 -4.46
C PRO A 134 2.78 27.78 -5.37
N TYR A 135 3.37 27.59 -6.57
CA TYR A 135 2.87 26.72 -7.63
C TYR A 135 3.79 25.52 -7.91
N LEU A 136 4.39 25.00 -6.84
CA LEU A 136 5.34 23.90 -6.90
C LEU A 136 4.61 22.56 -7.13
N ASP A 137 4.92 21.91 -8.25
CA ASP A 137 4.31 20.65 -8.67
C ASP A 137 5.16 19.45 -8.19
N THR A 138 6.50 19.57 -8.23
CA THR A 138 7.43 18.50 -7.85
C THR A 138 8.49 18.98 -6.87
N LEU A 139 8.65 18.25 -5.78
CA LEU A 139 9.66 18.49 -4.74
C LEU A 139 10.59 17.28 -4.62
N LEU A 140 11.89 17.49 -4.86
CA LEU A 140 12.93 16.46 -4.69
C LEU A 140 13.90 16.94 -3.60
N VAL A 141 14.02 16.23 -2.48
CA VAL A 141 14.85 16.67 -1.35
C VAL A 141 15.74 15.54 -0.83
N ASN A 142 17.04 15.82 -0.78
CA ASN A 142 18.00 15.02 -0.04
C ASN A 142 18.10 15.55 1.41
N VAL A 143 17.69 14.73 2.35
CA VAL A 143 17.68 14.99 3.79
C VAL A 143 18.95 14.39 4.38
N GLY A 144 19.95 15.24 4.59
CA GLY A 144 21.20 14.89 5.27
C GLY A 144 21.15 15.15 6.78
N THR A 145 22.33 15.27 7.38
CA THR A 145 22.50 15.24 8.84
C THR A 145 22.17 16.57 9.54
N ASN A 146 22.12 17.64 8.75
CA ASN A 146 21.75 19.02 9.09
C ASN A 146 20.22 19.23 9.16
N PHE A 147 19.41 18.24 8.77
CA PHE A 147 17.96 18.31 8.94
C PHE A 147 17.55 17.75 10.30
N ALA A 148 16.82 18.56 11.05
CA ALA A 148 16.05 18.12 12.20
C ALA A 148 14.61 17.77 11.74
N PRO A 149 13.90 16.87 12.44
CA PRO A 149 12.51 16.53 12.12
C PRO A 149 11.58 17.75 11.99
N GLU A 150 11.81 18.77 12.83
CA GLU A 150 11.03 20.01 12.88
C GLU A 150 11.10 20.77 11.56
N HIS A 151 12.24 20.73 10.85
CA HIS A 151 12.38 21.40 9.56
C HIS A 151 11.48 20.76 8.49
N LEU A 152 11.33 19.43 8.48
CA LEU A 152 10.39 18.77 7.55
C LEU A 152 8.94 18.95 7.97
N GLN A 153 8.67 19.01 9.28
CA GLN A 153 7.35 19.36 9.79
C GLN A 153 6.94 20.78 9.32
N GLU A 154 7.81 21.77 9.49
CA GLU A 154 7.59 23.14 9.00
C GLU A 154 7.40 23.17 7.47
N MET A 155 8.18 22.36 6.73
CA MET A 155 8.05 22.23 5.27
C MET A 155 6.66 21.75 4.83
N PHE A 156 6.05 20.85 5.62
CA PHE A 156 4.75 20.23 5.33
C PHE A 156 3.57 20.87 6.07
N GLU A 157 3.83 21.86 6.91
CA GLU A 157 2.81 22.52 7.72
C GLU A 157 1.68 23.10 6.86
N ARG A 158 2.04 23.73 5.72
CA ARG A 158 1.10 24.34 4.78
C ARG A 158 0.85 23.42 3.58
N PRO A 159 -0.41 23.02 3.32
CA PRO A 159 -0.75 22.21 2.15
C PRO A 159 -0.40 22.90 0.83
N ARG A 160 0.05 22.10 -0.14
CA ARG A 160 0.38 22.58 -1.50
C ARG A 160 -0.58 21.93 -2.50
N PRO A 161 -1.69 22.60 -2.88
CA PRO A 161 -2.76 21.97 -3.66
C PRO A 161 -2.35 21.57 -5.08
N GLN A 162 -1.26 22.12 -5.61
CA GLN A 162 -0.71 21.75 -6.92
C GLN A 162 0.38 20.68 -6.85
N MET A 163 0.79 20.27 -5.64
CA MET A 163 1.83 19.26 -5.47
C MET A 163 1.38 17.95 -6.09
N GLN A 164 2.11 17.48 -7.08
CA GLN A 164 1.88 16.19 -7.72
C GLN A 164 2.78 15.11 -7.16
N ARG A 165 4.03 15.50 -6.86
CA ARG A 165 5.09 14.55 -6.57
C ARG A 165 6.06 15.04 -5.52
N MET A 166 6.33 14.17 -4.55
CA MET A 166 7.28 14.43 -3.48
C MET A 166 8.27 13.28 -3.33
N GLU A 167 9.56 13.59 -3.39
CA GLU A 167 10.62 12.63 -3.13
C GLU A 167 11.53 13.12 -2.02
N MET A 168 11.68 12.27 -1.01
CA MET A 168 12.61 12.47 0.07
C MET A 168 13.57 11.29 0.13
N ARG A 169 14.86 11.62 0.11
CA ARG A 169 15.93 10.65 0.36
C ARG A 169 16.63 11.00 1.66
N PHE A 170 16.73 10.05 2.57
CA PHE A 170 17.32 10.23 3.88
C PHE A 170 18.68 9.56 3.91
N ARG A 171 19.70 10.33 4.29
CA ARG A 171 21.04 9.83 4.60
C ARG A 171 21.35 10.18 6.06
N PRO A 172 20.88 9.35 6.98
CA PRO A 172 21.09 9.60 8.41
C PRO A 172 22.52 9.27 8.85
N TYR A 173 23.30 8.57 8.02
CA TYR A 173 24.66 8.19 8.37
C TYR A 173 25.59 9.40 8.31
N VAL A 174 26.19 9.69 9.45
CA VAL A 174 27.36 10.57 9.55
C VAL A 174 28.62 9.75 9.35
N GLU A 175 29.57 10.24 8.56
CA GLU A 175 30.94 9.70 8.56
C GLU A 175 31.64 9.95 9.91
N GLN A 176 31.22 11.02 10.61
CA GLN A 176 31.73 11.42 11.92
C GLN A 176 30.59 11.48 12.92
N ALA A 177 30.65 10.67 13.99
CA ALA A 177 29.63 10.65 15.03
C ALA A 177 29.29 12.07 15.53
N SER A 178 28.13 12.59 15.15
CA SER A 178 27.59 13.83 15.69
C SER A 178 26.69 13.46 16.88
N TYR A 179 27.06 13.92 18.07
CA TYR A 179 26.36 13.59 19.32
C TYR A 179 24.89 14.06 19.31
N TYR A 180 24.59 15.10 18.54
CA TYR A 180 23.28 15.74 18.46
C TYR A 180 22.17 14.81 17.93
N GLN A 181 22.45 14.04 16.88
CA GLN A 181 21.46 13.15 16.26
C GLN A 181 21.10 11.95 17.13
N PHE A 182 22.03 11.52 17.98
CA PHE A 182 21.85 10.36 18.84
C PHE A 182 21.00 10.68 20.08
N LEU A 183 21.17 11.86 20.69
CA LEU A 183 20.45 12.21 21.92
C LEU A 183 19.01 12.66 21.71
N LYS A 184 18.73 13.42 20.64
CA LYS A 184 17.37 13.94 20.42
C LYS A 184 16.43 12.95 19.74
N GLY A 185 16.95 11.84 19.19
CA GLY A 185 16.16 10.92 18.37
C GLY A 185 15.58 11.64 17.16
N SER A 186 16.40 11.90 16.14
CA SER A 186 15.96 12.56 14.90
C SER A 186 15.09 11.62 14.06
N TYR A 187 13.87 11.36 14.52
CA TYR A 187 12.88 10.55 13.82
C TYR A 187 11.95 11.46 13.03
N PHE A 188 11.75 11.13 11.77
CA PHE A 188 10.97 11.95 10.84
C PHE A 188 9.49 11.54 10.78
N ASP A 189 9.02 10.75 11.76
CA ASP A 189 7.63 10.33 11.86
C ASP A 189 6.69 11.54 11.92
N ALA A 190 7.05 12.58 12.70
CA ALA A 190 6.28 13.81 12.86
C ALA A 190 6.03 14.57 11.53
N ALA A 191 6.97 14.50 10.58
CA ALA A 191 6.79 15.12 9.27
C ALA A 191 5.69 14.41 8.46
N VAL A 192 5.68 13.07 8.49
CA VAL A 192 4.61 12.26 7.86
C VAL A 192 3.29 12.47 8.59
N GLU A 193 3.32 12.63 9.92
CA GLU A 193 2.13 12.99 10.68
C GLU A 193 1.56 14.34 10.28
N THR A 194 2.41 15.31 10.04
CA THR A 194 2.01 16.66 9.60
C THR A 194 1.31 16.60 8.24
N LEU A 195 1.83 15.79 7.31
CA LEU A 195 1.17 15.57 6.02
C LEU A 195 -0.28 15.07 6.21
N TYR A 196 -0.49 13.97 6.94
CA TYR A 196 -1.83 13.40 7.04
C TYR A 196 -2.79 14.16 7.95
N LYS A 197 -2.27 14.95 8.91
CA LYS A 197 -3.09 15.79 9.80
C LYS A 197 -3.53 17.08 9.13
N ASN A 198 -2.65 17.71 8.34
CA ASN A 198 -2.89 19.07 7.84
C ASN A 198 -3.33 19.11 6.38
N TRP A 199 -2.99 18.10 5.56
CA TRP A 199 -3.30 18.15 4.13
C TRP A 199 -4.70 17.60 3.84
N PRO A 200 -5.53 18.37 3.10
CA PRO A 200 -6.82 17.89 2.66
C PRO A 200 -6.66 16.84 1.54
N GLU A 201 -7.78 16.30 1.08
CA GLU A 201 -7.81 15.52 -0.16
C GLU A 201 -7.21 16.36 -1.29
N THR A 202 -6.13 15.86 -1.89
CA THR A 202 -5.35 16.58 -2.89
C THR A 202 -5.23 15.70 -4.14
N PRO A 203 -6.16 15.81 -5.11
CA PRO A 203 -6.20 14.91 -6.27
C PRO A 203 -4.97 14.97 -7.17
N SER A 204 -4.28 16.11 -7.19
CA SER A 204 -2.99 16.27 -7.89
C SER A 204 -1.89 15.40 -7.29
N PHE A 205 -1.91 15.18 -5.97
CA PHE A 205 -0.86 14.48 -5.23
C PHE A 205 -0.93 12.97 -5.45
N THR A 206 -0.11 12.50 -6.38
CA THR A 206 -0.18 11.15 -6.95
C THR A 206 1.07 10.31 -6.67
N HIS A 207 2.18 10.96 -6.31
CA HIS A 207 3.49 10.30 -6.17
C HIS A 207 4.18 10.69 -4.86
N ILE A 208 4.57 9.68 -4.07
CA ILE A 208 5.42 9.89 -2.90
C ILE A 208 6.52 8.83 -2.81
N SER A 209 7.75 9.30 -2.58
CA SER A 209 8.93 8.44 -2.39
C SER A 209 9.65 8.81 -1.11
N LEU A 210 9.73 7.87 -0.17
CA LEU A 210 10.51 7.96 1.07
C LEU A 210 11.59 6.86 1.03
N VAL A 211 12.84 7.27 0.85
CA VAL A 211 13.97 6.35 0.70
C VAL A 211 15.01 6.63 1.77
N GLN A 212 15.26 5.70 2.66
CA GLN A 212 16.44 5.70 3.51
C GLN A 212 17.57 4.97 2.76
N ASP A 213 18.68 5.68 2.50
CA ASP A 213 19.87 5.07 1.90
C ASP A 213 20.37 3.92 2.79
N LEU A 214 21.05 2.94 2.20
CA LEU A 214 21.76 1.91 2.96
C LEU A 214 23.06 2.52 3.53
N PRO A 215 23.54 2.04 4.69
CA PRO A 215 24.83 2.49 5.19
C PRO A 215 25.91 2.14 4.17
N PRO A 216 26.96 2.98 4.04
CA PRO A 216 28.16 2.59 3.33
C PRO A 216 28.61 1.26 3.91
N ARG A 217 28.63 0.20 3.10
CA ARG A 217 29.35 -1.01 3.49
C ARG A 217 30.80 -0.57 3.44
N VAL A 218 31.33 -0.13 4.58
CA VAL A 218 32.76 0.15 4.75
C VAL A 218 33.47 -0.98 4.03
N THR A 219 34.13 -0.63 2.92
CA THR A 219 35.07 -1.51 2.23
C THR A 219 35.82 -2.21 3.35
N ALA A 220 35.76 -3.54 3.43
CA ALA A 220 36.52 -4.29 4.41
C ALA A 220 37.87 -3.58 4.57
N PRO A 221 38.25 -3.15 5.80
CA PRO A 221 39.42 -2.30 5.99
C PRO A 221 40.52 -2.88 5.15
N PRO A 222 41.12 -2.11 4.21
CA PRO A 222 41.87 -2.64 3.07
C PRO A 222 42.68 -3.81 3.59
N THR A 223 42.25 -5.04 3.26
CA THR A 223 42.88 -6.23 3.81
C THR A 223 44.31 -6.08 3.39
N ARG A 224 45.18 -5.81 4.38
CA ARG A 224 46.57 -5.42 4.20
C ARG A 224 47.14 -6.33 3.14
N ALA A 225 47.38 -5.78 1.95
CA ALA A 225 47.89 -6.55 0.84
C ALA A 225 49.19 -7.20 1.32
N HIS A 226 49.26 -8.52 1.20
CA HIS A 226 50.45 -9.33 1.47
C HIS A 226 50.91 -9.39 2.94
N SER A 227 50.30 -10.28 3.69
CA SER A 227 51.05 -11.10 4.65
C SER A 227 50.63 -12.55 4.44
N PRO A 228 51.55 -13.47 4.09
CA PRO A 228 51.21 -14.88 3.91
C PRO A 228 50.85 -15.45 5.28
N ALA A 229 49.56 -15.51 5.59
CA ALA A 229 49.09 -16.24 6.75
C ALA A 229 49.14 -17.75 6.45
N PRO A 230 49.70 -18.56 7.35
CA PRO A 230 49.80 -20.01 7.17
C PRO A 230 48.41 -20.66 7.20
N SER A 231 48.24 -21.70 6.39
CA SER A 231 47.01 -22.47 6.27
C SER A 231 46.59 -23.10 7.61
N LEU A 232 45.53 -22.59 8.23
CA LEU A 232 44.79 -23.26 9.31
C LEU A 232 43.71 -24.18 8.72
N ALA A 233 44.14 -25.18 7.94
CA ALA A 233 43.25 -26.19 7.36
C ALA A 233 43.03 -27.42 8.27
N ASN A 234 43.63 -27.49 9.47
CA ASN A 234 43.67 -28.73 10.27
C ASN A 234 43.07 -28.65 11.68
N SER A 235 42.16 -27.73 12.01
CA SER A 235 41.64 -27.62 13.39
C SER A 235 40.11 -27.54 13.51
N PHE A 236 39.39 -28.44 12.83
CA PHE A 236 37.96 -28.69 13.07
C PHE A 236 37.63 -30.15 13.46
N ALA A 237 38.64 -30.97 13.76
CA ALA A 237 38.42 -32.39 14.08
C ALA A 237 38.20 -32.69 15.58
N ASP A 238 38.36 -31.74 16.50
CA ASP A 238 38.56 -32.07 17.93
C ASP A 238 37.54 -31.47 18.92
N LEU A 239 36.27 -31.37 18.50
CA LEU A 239 35.15 -31.12 19.42
C LEU A 239 34.01 -32.12 19.18
N ARG A 240 34.23 -33.37 19.58
CA ARG A 240 33.14 -34.32 19.88
C ARG A 240 33.05 -34.50 21.38
N LEU A 241 32.02 -33.89 21.97
CA LEU A 241 31.64 -34.07 23.35
C LEU A 241 31.31 -35.54 23.64
N VAL A 242 31.93 -36.03 24.70
CA VAL A 242 31.73 -37.32 25.35
C VAL A 242 30.30 -37.39 25.92
N SER A 243 29.51 -38.34 25.42
CA SER A 243 28.29 -38.83 26.07
C SER A 243 28.51 -40.30 26.41
N ARG A 244 28.62 -40.59 27.71
CA ARG A 244 28.72 -41.95 28.28
C ARG A 244 27.32 -42.41 28.67
N PHE A 245 26.83 -43.52 28.11
CA PHE A 245 26.11 -44.60 28.83
C PHE A 245 26.13 -45.89 27.98
N PRO A 246 26.13 -47.09 28.58
CA PRO A 246 26.61 -48.30 27.91
C PRO A 246 25.51 -49.27 27.43
N THR A 247 25.89 -50.04 26.40
CA THR A 247 25.55 -51.46 26.10
C THR A 247 24.09 -51.89 25.92
N ALA A 248 23.73 -52.27 24.68
CA ALA A 248 23.57 -53.69 24.28
C ALA A 248 23.26 -53.81 22.77
N ALA A 249 24.05 -54.63 22.07
CA ALA A 249 23.83 -55.16 20.72
C ALA A 249 23.16 -56.57 20.85
N PRO A 250 22.80 -57.34 19.80
CA PRO A 250 23.32 -57.27 18.42
C PRO A 250 22.37 -57.58 17.24
N SER A 251 22.91 -57.33 16.03
CA SER A 251 22.79 -58.05 14.74
C SER A 251 21.38 -58.21 14.10
N ALA A 252 21.18 -58.14 12.78
CA ALA A 252 22.06 -58.39 11.64
C ALA A 252 21.54 -57.69 10.37
N ALA A 253 22.46 -57.35 9.46
CA ALA A 253 22.48 -57.70 8.02
C ALA A 253 21.12 -57.87 7.30
N THR A 254 20.89 -57.35 6.08
CA THR A 254 21.71 -57.57 4.87
C THR A 254 21.17 -56.68 3.74
N SER A 255 22.05 -56.40 2.79
CA SER A 255 21.95 -55.86 1.43
C SER A 255 20.67 -56.08 0.60
N VAL A 256 20.56 -55.25 -0.45
CA VAL A 256 20.24 -55.56 -1.88
C VAL A 256 19.17 -54.60 -2.46
N ALA A 257 19.62 -53.66 -3.30
CA ALA A 257 18.89 -53.17 -4.48
C ALA A 257 18.97 -54.25 -5.59
N PRO A 258 18.10 -54.36 -6.64
CA PRO A 258 17.63 -53.21 -7.42
C PRO A 258 16.27 -53.38 -8.18
N SER A 259 15.91 -52.34 -8.94
CA SER A 259 15.28 -52.31 -10.28
C SER A 259 14.07 -53.22 -10.60
N ALA A 260 12.96 -52.61 -11.08
CA ALA A 260 12.47 -52.78 -12.45
C ALA A 260 11.05 -52.20 -12.64
N ALA A 261 10.82 -51.76 -13.88
CA ALA A 261 9.63 -51.13 -14.44
C ALA A 261 8.40 -52.04 -14.52
N ALA A 262 7.21 -51.44 -14.56
CA ALA A 262 6.12 -51.89 -15.43
C ALA A 262 5.03 -50.80 -15.60
N SER A 263 4.74 -50.52 -16.86
CA SER A 263 3.58 -49.79 -17.37
C SER A 263 2.34 -50.69 -17.33
N VAL A 264 1.19 -50.21 -16.81
CA VAL A 264 -0.17 -50.66 -17.21
C VAL A 264 -1.20 -49.57 -16.89
N VAL A 265 -1.94 -49.14 -17.93
CA VAL A 265 -3.27 -48.49 -17.90
C VAL A 265 -4.26 -49.61 -18.31
N PRO A 266 -5.44 -49.82 -17.66
CA PRO A 266 -6.63 -49.05 -18.02
C PRO A 266 -7.72 -48.83 -16.92
N SER A 267 -8.27 -47.61 -16.95
CA SER A 267 -9.69 -47.25 -17.09
C SER A 267 -10.80 -47.76 -16.11
N VAL A 268 -11.64 -46.78 -15.75
CA VAL A 268 -13.09 -46.83 -15.43
C VAL A 268 -13.56 -46.88 -13.95
N ALA A 269 -14.33 -45.84 -13.63
CA ALA A 269 -15.44 -45.71 -12.66
C ALA A 269 -15.15 -45.52 -11.16
N GLY A 270 -15.65 -44.38 -10.66
CA GLY A 270 -16.64 -44.42 -9.59
C GLY A 270 -16.25 -43.80 -8.25
N SER A 271 -17.10 -42.85 -7.82
CA SER A 271 -17.44 -42.54 -6.43
C SER A 271 -16.66 -41.43 -5.72
N ALA A 272 -17.41 -40.33 -5.61
CA ALA A 272 -17.39 -39.30 -4.59
C ALA A 272 -17.07 -39.79 -3.17
N ALA A 273 -16.17 -39.08 -2.50
CA ALA A 273 -16.24 -38.83 -1.07
C ALA A 273 -15.52 -37.50 -0.78
N GLY A 274 -16.29 -36.50 -0.38
CA GLY A 274 -15.77 -35.21 0.06
C GLY A 274 -15.14 -35.34 1.44
N SER A 275 -13.85 -35.06 1.54
CA SER A 275 -13.15 -34.86 2.80
C SER A 275 -12.95 -33.36 3.04
N VAL A 276 -13.74 -32.83 3.97
CA VAL A 276 -13.61 -31.50 4.58
C VAL A 276 -12.28 -31.44 5.35
N PRO A 277 -11.38 -30.47 5.13
CA PRO A 277 -10.27 -30.25 6.04
C PRO A 277 -10.72 -29.43 7.27
N PRO A 278 -10.14 -29.70 8.46
CA PRO A 278 -10.60 -29.14 9.72
C PRO A 278 -10.27 -27.65 9.85
N SER A 279 -11.26 -26.93 10.37
CA SER A 279 -11.23 -25.51 10.72
C SER A 279 -10.23 -25.26 11.86
N ILE A 280 -9.16 -24.53 11.60
CA ILE A 280 -8.32 -23.94 12.65
C ILE A 280 -8.95 -22.59 13.00
N ALA A 281 -9.69 -22.56 14.12
CA ALA A 281 -10.27 -21.36 14.69
C ALA A 281 -9.17 -20.50 15.32
N ALA A 282 -8.85 -19.36 14.72
CA ALA A 282 -8.14 -18.27 15.37
C ALA A 282 -9.18 -17.36 16.04
N SER A 283 -9.38 -17.55 17.35
CA SER A 283 -10.18 -16.67 18.18
C SER A 283 -9.42 -15.37 18.42
N VAL A 284 -9.78 -14.31 17.68
CA VAL A 284 -9.39 -12.93 18.01
C VAL A 284 -10.63 -12.24 18.57
N THR A 285 -10.74 -12.23 19.90
CA THR A 285 -11.74 -11.43 20.62
C THR A 285 -11.25 -9.99 20.68
N SER A 286 -11.84 -9.11 19.87
CA SER A 286 -11.66 -7.66 19.95
C SER A 286 -12.77 -7.08 20.84
N ALA A 287 -12.43 -6.77 22.10
CA ALA A 287 -13.29 -5.99 22.98
C ALA A 287 -13.13 -4.51 22.63
N ALA A 288 -14.16 -3.91 22.03
CA ALA A 288 -14.25 -2.47 21.81
C ALA A 288 -14.88 -1.83 23.06
N ALA A 289 -14.10 -1.00 23.75
CA ALA A 289 -14.59 -0.12 24.81
C ALA A 289 -15.04 1.21 24.17
N THR A 290 -16.30 1.57 24.36
CA THR A 290 -16.84 2.91 24.10
C THR A 290 -16.57 3.81 25.32
N PRO A 291 -16.02 5.03 25.15
CA PRO A 291 -16.15 6.06 26.17
C PRO A 291 -17.36 6.94 25.84
N ASP A 292 -18.42 6.78 26.62
CA ASP A 292 -19.44 7.82 26.83
C ASP A 292 -18.85 8.86 27.77
N GLY A 293 -18.95 10.13 27.39
CA GLY A 293 -18.47 11.27 28.16
C GLY A 293 -19.14 12.54 27.66
N SER A 294 -20.40 12.72 28.04
CA SER A 294 -21.11 13.99 27.99
C SER A 294 -20.68 14.85 29.18
N ASP A 295 -20.25 16.09 28.94
CA ASP A 295 -20.32 17.15 29.95
C ASP A 295 -20.52 18.51 29.27
N THR A 296 -21.66 19.13 29.61
CA THR A 296 -22.05 20.51 29.31
C THR A 296 -21.77 21.40 30.52
N GLU A 297 -21.08 22.52 30.25
CA GLU A 297 -21.19 23.86 30.86
C GLU A 297 -21.30 24.02 32.40
N SER A 298 -20.37 24.78 33.00
CA SER A 298 -20.63 26.19 33.38
C SER A 298 -19.51 26.81 34.25
N GLY A 299 -19.23 28.08 33.93
CA GLY A 299 -18.54 29.18 34.65
C GLY A 299 -17.71 28.95 35.91
N ASN A 300 -16.55 29.63 35.98
CA ASN A 300 -16.38 30.74 36.92
C ASN A 300 -15.11 31.56 36.62
N SER A 301 -15.21 32.87 36.84
CA SER A 301 -14.17 33.89 36.79
C SER A 301 -13.08 33.73 37.87
N GLY A 302 -11.84 34.08 37.54
CA GLY A 302 -10.76 34.25 38.52
C GLY A 302 -9.49 34.78 37.88
N SER A 303 -9.24 36.07 38.09
CA SER A 303 -7.98 36.77 37.88
C SER A 303 -6.83 36.14 38.69
N GLU A 304 -5.61 36.12 38.14
CA GLU A 304 -4.38 36.65 38.75
C GLU A 304 -3.09 36.15 38.05
N GLU A 305 -2.16 37.10 37.88
CA GLU A 305 -0.69 36.99 37.88
C GLU A 305 0.01 36.17 36.76
N SER A 306 0.55 36.80 35.71
CA SER A 306 1.83 37.55 35.70
C SER A 306 3.05 36.76 36.20
N THR A 307 3.73 36.04 35.30
CA THR A 307 5.19 35.85 35.38
C THR A 307 5.81 35.65 33.99
N THR A 308 6.40 36.72 33.45
CA THR A 308 7.39 36.67 32.35
C THR A 308 8.78 36.45 32.93
N PRO A 309 9.65 35.59 32.35
CA PRO A 309 11.05 35.51 32.74
C PRO A 309 11.86 36.66 32.13
N PRO A 310 12.91 37.16 32.80
CA PRO A 310 13.62 38.37 32.41
C PRO A 310 14.66 38.11 31.32
N THR A 311 14.65 38.94 30.28
CA THR A 311 15.76 39.13 29.34
C THR A 311 16.37 40.51 29.59
N SER A 312 17.55 40.53 30.20
CA SER A 312 18.46 41.67 30.15
C SER A 312 19.88 41.22 30.50
N LEU A 313 20.74 41.16 29.49
CA LEU A 313 22.18 41.35 29.66
C LEU A 313 22.64 42.36 28.62
N SER A 314 23.09 43.48 29.16
CA SER A 314 23.59 44.69 28.51
C SER A 314 24.92 44.46 27.81
N GLU A 315 25.08 45.20 26.73
CA GLU A 315 26.33 45.45 26.01
C GLU A 315 27.34 46.15 26.93
N ALA A 316 28.58 45.65 26.92
CA ALA A 316 29.76 46.40 27.31
C ALA A 316 30.92 45.96 26.42
N ASP A 317 31.40 46.95 25.67
CA ASP A 317 32.61 46.98 24.85
C ASP A 317 33.83 46.93 25.77
N ASP A 318 34.79 46.02 25.55
CA ASP A 318 36.21 46.41 25.52
C ASP A 318 37.16 45.31 25.04
N SER A 319 38.15 45.79 24.31
CA SER A 319 39.34 45.16 23.75
C SER A 319 40.05 44.10 24.64
N LEU A 320 40.41 42.94 24.06
CA LEU A 320 41.52 42.10 24.57
C LEU A 320 42.08 41.15 23.51
N GLU A 321 43.40 41.17 23.44
CA GLU A 321 44.29 40.56 22.48
C GLU A 321 44.31 39.02 22.49
N SER A 322 44.66 38.48 21.33
CA SER A 322 45.11 37.13 21.01
C SER A 322 45.66 36.28 22.17
N LYS A 323 44.91 35.25 22.58
CA LYS A 323 45.43 34.05 23.26
C LYS A 323 44.93 32.79 22.56
N GLY A 324 45.88 31.93 22.19
CA GLY A 324 45.67 30.71 21.42
C GLY A 324 44.61 29.79 22.04
N PHE A 325 43.52 29.59 21.29
CA PHE A 325 42.48 28.62 21.58
C PHE A 325 43.05 27.21 21.43
N THR A 326 43.40 26.58 22.54
CA THR A 326 43.80 25.16 22.56
C THR A 326 42.58 24.30 22.29
N ARG A 327 42.71 23.42 21.30
CA ARG A 327 41.69 22.56 20.68
C ARG A 327 41.11 21.47 21.61
N LYS A 328 41.06 21.69 22.93
CA LYS A 328 40.49 20.77 23.91
C LYS A 328 39.11 21.28 24.33
N GLY A 329 38.07 20.69 23.75
CA GLY A 329 36.69 20.93 24.15
C GLY A 329 36.44 20.60 25.63
N PRO A 330 35.32 21.07 26.21
CA PRO A 330 35.09 21.19 27.65
C PRO A 330 34.79 19.88 28.41
N PHE A 331 35.25 18.73 27.90
CA PHE A 331 35.06 17.42 28.56
C PHE A 331 36.39 16.70 28.80
N PRO A 332 37.12 17.02 29.89
CA PRO A 332 38.40 16.40 30.19
C PRO A 332 38.32 14.99 30.82
N TYR A 333 37.13 14.38 30.93
CA TYR A 333 36.94 13.10 31.66
C TYR A 333 36.59 11.87 30.80
N LEU A 334 36.52 11.99 29.47
CA LEU A 334 36.49 10.79 28.63
C LEU A 334 37.93 10.25 28.50
N SER A 335 38.27 9.36 29.43
CA SER A 335 39.58 8.73 29.56
C SER A 335 40.12 8.23 28.22
N GLU A 336 41.42 8.42 28.00
CA GLU A 336 42.19 7.92 26.85
C GLU A 336 42.00 6.39 26.65
N ARG A 337 41.67 5.66 27.73
CA ARG A 337 41.33 4.22 27.70
C ARG A 337 40.02 3.90 26.97
N LEU A 338 39.06 4.81 26.87
CA LEU A 338 37.82 4.60 26.11
C LEU A 338 37.99 4.84 24.60
N GLN A 339 39.07 5.49 24.16
CA GLN A 339 39.34 5.69 22.73
C GLN A 339 39.66 4.37 22.00
N HIS A 340 40.12 3.34 22.73
CA HIS A 340 40.37 2.00 22.19
C HIS A 340 39.13 1.09 22.17
N LEU A 341 38.09 1.45 22.93
CA LEU A 341 36.77 0.82 22.87
C LEU A 341 35.87 1.60 21.90
N LYS A 342 36.34 1.82 20.66
CA LYS A 342 35.41 2.20 19.59
C LYS A 342 34.38 1.08 19.50
N PRO A 343 33.09 1.31 19.81
CA PRO A 343 32.09 0.27 19.69
C PRO A 343 32.16 -0.26 18.26
N LYS A 344 32.48 -1.56 18.12
CA LYS A 344 32.77 -2.21 16.83
C LYS A 344 31.59 -2.16 15.86
N THR A 345 30.40 -1.81 16.35
CA THR A 345 29.18 -1.67 15.55
C THR A 345 28.43 -0.44 16.02
N PHE A 346 28.58 0.67 15.29
CA PHE A 346 27.71 1.83 15.45
C PHE A 346 26.27 1.41 15.10
N ALA A 347 25.32 1.64 16.00
CA ALA A 347 23.92 1.34 15.74
C ALA A 347 23.45 2.17 14.55
N GLN A 348 22.77 1.53 13.59
CA GLN A 348 22.30 2.22 12.40
C GLN A 348 21.23 3.24 12.81
N PRO A 349 21.39 4.53 12.47
CA PRO A 349 20.37 5.51 12.76
C PRO A 349 19.10 5.18 11.97
N ILE A 350 18.00 5.10 12.70
CA ILE A 350 16.67 4.80 12.21
C ILE A 350 16.02 6.13 11.84
N VAL A 351 15.55 6.28 10.59
CA VAL A 351 14.84 7.49 10.15
C VAL A 351 13.41 7.53 10.68
N PHE A 352 12.74 6.39 10.69
CA PHE A 352 11.35 6.24 11.14
C PHE A 352 11.29 5.29 12.34
N PHE A 353 10.93 5.83 13.51
CA PHE A 353 10.75 5.05 14.72
C PHE A 353 9.40 4.34 14.68
N ASP A 354 8.32 5.10 14.46
CA ASP A 354 6.97 4.57 14.32
C ASP A 354 6.56 4.43 12.86
N ILE A 355 6.90 3.28 12.27
CA ILE A 355 6.47 2.96 10.90
C ILE A 355 4.94 2.89 10.74
N LYS A 356 4.14 2.80 11.82
CA LYS A 356 2.67 2.83 11.72
C LYS A 356 2.14 4.18 11.25
N CYS A 357 2.93 5.25 11.33
CA CYS A 357 2.59 6.52 10.70
C CYS A 357 2.30 6.37 9.19
N MET A 358 2.89 5.38 8.52
CA MET A 358 2.62 5.08 7.10
C MET A 358 1.21 4.54 6.87
N ALA A 359 0.68 3.70 7.77
CA ALA A 359 -0.71 3.25 7.69
C ALA A 359 -1.69 4.40 8.00
N ARG A 360 -1.36 5.26 8.97
CA ARG A 360 -2.16 6.46 9.26
C ARG A 360 -2.18 7.42 8.07
N PHE A 361 -1.02 7.63 7.43
CA PHE A 361 -0.90 8.40 6.21
C PHE A 361 -1.70 7.77 5.06
N GLY A 362 -1.59 6.46 4.84
CA GLY A 362 -2.31 5.77 3.77
C GLY A 362 -3.83 5.77 3.90
N ALA A 363 -4.35 5.92 5.13
CA ALA A 363 -5.78 6.04 5.41
C ALA A 363 -6.31 7.48 5.28
N ALA A 364 -5.41 8.48 5.16
CA ALA A 364 -5.80 9.88 5.19
C ALA A 364 -6.25 10.40 3.81
N PRO A 365 -7.07 11.48 3.77
CA PRO A 365 -7.61 12.03 2.51
C PRO A 365 -6.54 12.41 1.49
N VAL A 366 -5.41 12.97 1.94
CA VAL A 366 -4.27 13.34 1.08
C VAL A 366 -3.69 12.14 0.31
N ALA A 367 -3.79 10.92 0.84
CA ALA A 367 -3.25 9.71 0.24
C ALA A 367 -4.22 8.98 -0.70
N LYS A 368 -5.48 9.43 -0.80
CA LYS A 368 -6.55 8.77 -1.57
C LYS A 368 -6.20 8.59 -3.05
N HIS A 369 -5.50 9.57 -3.61
CA HIS A 369 -5.16 9.65 -5.04
C HIS A 369 -3.72 9.21 -5.35
N LEU A 370 -2.98 8.72 -4.34
CA LEU A 370 -1.63 8.21 -4.56
C LEU A 370 -1.67 6.96 -5.43
N THR A 371 -1.00 7.05 -6.58
CA THR A 371 -0.85 5.95 -7.55
C THR A 371 0.51 5.30 -7.44
N HIS A 372 1.54 6.05 -7.03
CA HIS A 372 2.90 5.57 -6.92
C HIS A 372 3.45 5.83 -5.51
N LEU A 373 3.85 4.74 -4.84
CA LEU A 373 4.41 4.75 -3.51
C LEU A 373 5.75 4.01 -3.51
N ARG A 374 6.82 4.72 -3.14
CA ARG A 374 8.14 4.11 -2.90
C ARG A 374 8.50 4.29 -1.42
N LEU A 375 8.62 3.18 -0.70
CA LEU A 375 9.00 3.15 0.71
C LEU A 375 10.19 2.19 0.87
N ARG A 376 11.40 2.75 0.94
CA ARG A 376 12.63 1.98 1.13
C ARG A 376 13.19 2.29 2.51
N VAL A 377 12.82 1.48 3.51
CA VAL A 377 13.31 1.62 4.89
C VAL A 377 13.99 0.32 5.29
N PRO A 378 15.34 0.26 5.28
CA PRO A 378 16.08 -0.95 5.53
C PRO A 378 15.69 -1.66 6.82
N SER A 379 15.55 -2.98 6.76
CA SER A 379 15.29 -3.85 7.93
C SER A 379 13.96 -3.62 8.65
N ARG A 380 13.05 -2.79 8.12
CA ARG A 380 11.71 -2.58 8.68
C ARG A 380 10.67 -3.44 7.98
N ASP A 381 9.71 -3.96 8.75
CA ASP A 381 8.59 -4.74 8.23
C ASP A 381 7.45 -3.81 7.80
N LEU A 382 7.62 -3.20 6.63
CA LEU A 382 6.63 -2.27 6.06
C LEU A 382 5.40 -3.02 5.53
N ALA A 383 5.56 -4.26 5.07
CA ALA A 383 4.44 -5.06 4.57
C ALA A 383 3.40 -5.29 5.68
N LEU A 384 3.84 -5.62 6.90
CA LEU A 384 2.93 -5.81 8.04
C LEU A 384 2.11 -4.55 8.35
N VAL A 385 2.72 -3.37 8.27
CA VAL A 385 2.03 -2.09 8.48
C VAL A 385 1.01 -1.83 7.37
N LEU A 386 1.39 -2.09 6.12
CA LEU A 386 0.54 -1.85 4.95
C LEU A 386 -0.64 -2.82 4.84
N VAL A 387 -0.66 -3.92 5.60
CA VAL A 387 -1.79 -4.86 5.69
C VAL A 387 -2.64 -4.70 6.95
N SER A 388 -2.27 -3.76 7.82
CA SER A 388 -2.95 -3.53 9.11
C SER A 388 -3.66 -2.17 9.09
N PRO A 389 -4.70 -1.99 8.24
CA PRO A 389 -5.41 -0.73 8.18
C PRO A 389 -6.08 -0.41 9.52
N PRO A 390 -6.21 0.88 9.87
CA PRO A 390 -7.18 1.30 10.87
C PRO A 390 -8.60 0.77 10.53
N PRO A 391 -9.44 0.45 11.54
CA PRO A 391 -10.79 -0.07 11.30
C PRO A 391 -11.58 0.81 10.34
N ASN A 392 -12.31 0.19 9.41
CA ASN A 392 -13.16 0.85 8.41
C ASN A 392 -12.42 1.75 7.39
N THR A 393 -11.11 1.66 7.27
CA THR A 393 -10.33 2.45 6.29
C THR A 393 -9.62 1.54 5.28
N ARG A 394 -9.44 2.05 4.05
CA ARG A 394 -8.58 1.43 3.03
C ARG A 394 -7.30 2.25 2.91
N LEU A 395 -6.16 1.59 2.96
CA LEU A 395 -4.88 2.25 2.72
C LEU A 395 -4.66 2.41 1.21
N PHE A 396 -4.31 3.61 0.77
CA PHE A 396 -3.92 3.94 -0.61
C PHE A 396 -4.84 3.29 -1.68
N PRO A 397 -6.13 3.67 -1.73
CA PRO A 397 -7.12 3.00 -2.59
C PRO A 397 -6.81 3.09 -4.10
N SER A 398 -6.00 4.07 -4.53
CA SER A 398 -5.62 4.28 -5.92
C SER A 398 -4.24 3.72 -6.30
N LEU A 399 -3.60 2.96 -5.40
CA LEU A 399 -2.21 2.54 -5.57
C LEU A 399 -2.04 1.54 -6.73
N ARG A 400 -1.15 1.89 -7.67
CA ARG A 400 -0.79 1.08 -8.86
C ARG A 400 0.66 0.64 -8.86
N TYR A 401 1.55 1.41 -8.25
CA TYR A 401 2.97 1.11 -8.15
C TYR A 401 3.41 1.12 -6.68
N LEU A 402 4.01 0.03 -6.22
CA LEU A 402 4.53 -0.11 -4.86
C LEU A 402 5.98 -0.61 -4.91
N ASP A 403 6.89 0.16 -4.31
CA ASP A 403 8.29 -0.21 -4.16
C ASP A 403 8.63 -0.32 -2.68
N LEU A 404 8.84 -1.55 -2.21
CA LEU A 404 9.23 -1.90 -0.84
C LEU A 404 10.68 -2.37 -0.76
N SER A 405 11.52 -1.98 -1.73
CA SER A 405 12.90 -2.42 -1.79
C SER A 405 13.65 -2.12 -0.50
N THR A 406 14.60 -2.97 -0.12
CA THR A 406 15.42 -2.93 1.11
C THR A 406 14.67 -3.19 2.42
N SER A 407 13.34 -3.20 2.42
CA SER A 407 12.54 -3.53 3.59
C SER A 407 12.51 -5.05 3.87
N ASN A 408 11.99 -5.46 5.01
CA ASN A 408 11.84 -6.87 5.35
C ASN A 408 10.46 -7.37 4.86
N VAL A 409 10.44 -8.00 3.68
CA VAL A 409 9.26 -8.67 3.13
C VAL A 409 9.60 -10.15 2.97
N ARG A 410 8.68 -11.03 3.37
CA ARG A 410 8.80 -12.49 3.24
C ARG A 410 7.63 -13.01 2.43
N LEU A 411 7.83 -14.13 1.72
CA LEU A 411 6.73 -14.83 1.04
C LEU A 411 5.90 -15.62 2.06
N ASP A 412 5.01 -14.93 2.76
CA ASP A 412 4.14 -15.51 3.79
C ASP A 412 2.69 -14.96 3.72
N ALA A 413 1.90 -15.21 4.76
CA ALA A 413 0.52 -14.74 4.85
C ALA A 413 0.39 -13.20 4.82
N VAL A 414 1.41 -12.46 5.26
CA VAL A 414 1.44 -10.99 5.20
C VAL A 414 1.54 -10.55 3.76
N PHE A 415 2.44 -11.15 2.98
CA PHE A 415 2.56 -10.86 1.55
C PHE A 415 1.28 -11.17 0.76
N VAL A 416 0.66 -12.33 1.01
CA VAL A 416 -0.63 -12.66 0.39
C VAL A 416 -1.72 -11.67 0.78
N THR A 417 -1.73 -11.20 2.04
CA THR A 417 -2.67 -10.18 2.50
C THR A 417 -2.41 -8.83 1.85
N LEU A 418 -1.14 -8.46 1.61
CA LEU A 418 -0.75 -7.26 0.88
C LEU A 418 -1.35 -7.28 -0.53
N LEU A 419 -1.09 -8.36 -1.28
CA LEU A 419 -1.65 -8.53 -2.62
C LEU A 419 -3.17 -8.53 -2.62
N ARG A 420 -3.80 -9.09 -1.58
CA ARG A 420 -5.27 -9.10 -1.41
C ARG A 420 -5.82 -7.69 -1.19
N GLN A 421 -5.16 -6.86 -0.39
CA GLN A 421 -5.64 -5.52 -0.01
C GLN A 421 -5.51 -4.48 -1.14
N TYR A 422 -4.43 -4.51 -1.90
CA TYR A 422 -4.18 -3.53 -2.98
C TYR A 422 -4.71 -4.03 -4.32
N GLU A 423 -6.02 -3.86 -4.54
CA GLU A 423 -6.77 -4.40 -5.68
C GLU A 423 -6.27 -3.87 -7.05
N ARG A 424 -5.76 -2.63 -7.08
CA ARG A 424 -5.31 -1.95 -8.30
C ARG A 424 -3.78 -2.00 -8.50
N LEU A 425 -3.06 -2.77 -7.68
CA LEU A 425 -1.61 -2.84 -7.75
C LEU A 425 -1.15 -3.54 -9.04
N GLU A 426 -0.48 -2.79 -9.91
CA GLU A 426 0.04 -3.27 -11.20
C GLU A 426 1.54 -3.58 -11.14
N HIS A 427 2.30 -2.84 -10.33
CA HIS A 427 3.76 -2.94 -10.28
C HIS A 427 4.25 -3.07 -8.85
N LEU A 428 4.97 -4.15 -8.55
CA LEU A 428 5.55 -4.40 -7.23
C LEU A 428 7.07 -4.60 -7.31
N VAL A 429 7.82 -3.78 -6.59
CA VAL A 429 9.29 -3.85 -6.51
C VAL A 429 9.75 -4.24 -5.11
N LEU A 430 10.48 -5.36 -5.04
CA LEU A 430 10.91 -6.07 -3.83
C LEU A 430 12.41 -6.35 -3.91
N ASP A 431 13.19 -5.35 -4.27
CA ASP A 431 14.63 -5.54 -4.40
C ASP A 431 15.31 -5.59 -3.03
N ARG A 432 16.29 -6.46 -2.87
CA ARG A 432 17.06 -6.63 -1.62
C ARG A 432 16.17 -6.80 -0.38
N VAL A 433 14.99 -7.42 -0.55
CA VAL A 433 14.16 -7.89 0.57
C VAL A 433 14.49 -9.37 0.85
N ASN A 434 14.09 -9.88 2.02
CA ASN A 434 14.29 -11.29 2.38
C ASN A 434 13.14 -12.18 1.87
N LEU A 435 12.79 -12.07 0.59
CA LEU A 435 11.56 -12.68 0.06
C LEU A 435 11.63 -14.20 0.19
N PHE A 436 12.76 -14.80 -0.21
CA PHE A 436 13.00 -16.25 -0.12
C PHE A 436 13.89 -16.63 1.06
N ALA A 437 14.15 -15.66 1.96
CA ALA A 437 15.09 -15.80 3.07
C ALA A 437 16.44 -16.39 2.60
N PHE A 438 17.03 -17.32 3.36
CA PHE A 438 18.27 -18.00 2.97
C PHE A 438 18.06 -19.19 2.03
N SER A 439 16.81 -19.46 1.62
CA SER A 439 16.44 -20.66 0.86
C SER A 439 16.47 -20.47 -0.66
N ALA A 440 16.73 -19.25 -1.14
CA ALA A 440 16.69 -18.90 -2.56
C ALA A 440 17.50 -19.86 -3.45
N ARG A 441 18.69 -20.28 -3.00
CA ARG A 441 19.59 -21.14 -3.78
C ARG A 441 19.04 -22.57 -4.00
N GLU A 442 18.31 -23.09 -3.02
CA GLU A 442 17.84 -24.49 -2.98
C GLU A 442 16.39 -24.61 -3.41
N ARG A 443 15.53 -23.69 -2.95
CA ARG A 443 14.08 -23.69 -3.15
C ARG A 443 13.57 -22.59 -4.06
N GLY A 444 14.44 -21.82 -4.71
CA GLY A 444 14.05 -20.68 -5.54
C GLY A 444 13.02 -21.02 -6.61
N ASN A 445 13.10 -22.21 -7.23
CA ASN A 445 12.13 -22.69 -8.21
C ASN A 445 10.72 -22.83 -7.61
N ASP A 446 10.59 -23.60 -6.52
CA ASP A 446 9.31 -23.82 -5.83
C ASP A 446 8.72 -22.49 -5.31
N MET A 447 9.57 -21.62 -4.79
CA MET A 447 9.15 -20.32 -4.27
C MET A 447 8.73 -19.36 -5.39
N CYS A 448 9.36 -19.40 -6.57
CA CYS A 448 8.90 -18.63 -7.73
C CYS A 448 7.55 -19.13 -8.23
N LYS A 449 7.33 -20.46 -8.26
CA LYS A 449 6.03 -21.04 -8.56
C LYS A 449 4.97 -20.62 -7.54
N GLU A 450 5.28 -20.67 -6.25
CA GLU A 450 4.39 -20.21 -5.18
C GLU A 450 4.09 -18.71 -5.31
N LEU A 451 5.09 -17.89 -5.65
CA LEU A 451 4.94 -16.46 -5.89
C LEU A 451 3.95 -16.19 -7.05
N GLY A 452 4.09 -16.90 -8.17
CA GLY A 452 3.15 -16.83 -9.29
C GLY A 452 1.72 -17.22 -8.87
N GLN A 453 1.58 -18.30 -8.10
CA GLN A 453 0.29 -18.73 -7.56
C GLN A 453 -0.31 -17.70 -6.58
N ALA A 454 0.51 -17.07 -5.73
CA ALA A 454 0.08 -16.08 -4.75
C ALA A 454 -0.46 -14.81 -5.43
N CYS A 455 0.20 -14.33 -6.49
CA CYS A 455 -0.26 -13.18 -7.27
C CYS A 455 -1.68 -13.36 -7.83
N VAL A 456 -1.99 -14.53 -8.36
CA VAL A 456 -3.33 -14.83 -8.89
C VAL A 456 -4.32 -15.21 -7.77
N GLY A 457 -3.86 -16.00 -6.81
CA GLY A 457 -4.66 -16.49 -5.68
C GLY A 457 -5.21 -15.37 -4.79
N ALA A 458 -4.54 -14.22 -4.73
CA ALA A 458 -5.05 -13.03 -4.06
C ALA A 458 -6.42 -12.59 -4.60
N GLY A 459 -6.65 -12.68 -5.92
CA GLY A 459 -7.95 -12.40 -6.54
C GLY A 459 -9.03 -13.39 -6.08
N LEU A 460 -8.73 -14.69 -6.09
CA LEU A 460 -9.66 -15.70 -5.60
C LEU A 460 -10.04 -15.47 -4.12
N ALA A 461 -9.05 -15.14 -3.28
CA ALA A 461 -9.28 -14.83 -1.87
C ALA A 461 -10.16 -13.58 -1.69
N ARG A 462 -9.98 -12.54 -2.51
CA ARG A 462 -10.85 -11.35 -2.52
C ARG A 462 -12.29 -11.71 -2.85
N GLY A 463 -12.52 -12.50 -3.90
CA GLY A 463 -13.87 -12.90 -4.29
C GLY A 463 -14.61 -13.65 -3.17
N LYS A 464 -13.93 -14.63 -2.55
CA LYS A 464 -14.49 -15.41 -1.43
C LYS A 464 -14.76 -14.54 -0.20
N GLU A 465 -13.84 -13.66 0.15
CA GLU A 465 -14.02 -12.75 1.29
C GLU A 465 -15.17 -11.77 1.06
N ARG A 466 -15.28 -11.23 -0.16
CA ARG A 466 -16.39 -10.35 -0.54
C ARG A 466 -17.75 -11.05 -0.46
N GLU A 467 -17.85 -12.28 -0.97
CA GLU A 467 -19.06 -13.10 -0.85
C GLU A 467 -19.42 -13.35 0.63
N ARG A 468 -18.42 -13.64 1.48
CA ARG A 468 -18.59 -13.82 2.93
C ARG A 468 -19.09 -12.54 3.62
N LEU A 469 -18.53 -11.39 3.27
CA LEU A 469 -18.93 -10.09 3.82
C LEU A 469 -20.36 -9.72 3.42
N ILE A 470 -20.75 -9.95 2.17
CA ILE A 470 -22.12 -9.71 1.69
C ILE A 470 -23.11 -10.64 2.41
N ALA A 471 -22.79 -11.92 2.57
CA ALA A 471 -23.64 -12.87 3.29
C ALA A 471 -23.81 -12.49 4.78
N ALA A 472 -22.74 -12.04 5.44
CA ALA A 472 -22.78 -11.56 6.81
C ALA A 472 -23.61 -10.27 6.94
N TRP A 473 -23.45 -9.35 5.98
CA TRP A 473 -24.24 -8.13 5.91
C TRP A 473 -25.73 -8.40 5.68
N ASP A 474 -26.10 -9.27 4.75
CA ASP A 474 -27.49 -9.66 4.50
C ASP A 474 -28.13 -10.28 5.76
N THR A 475 -27.39 -11.17 6.43
CA THR A 475 -27.82 -11.78 7.70
C THR A 475 -28.03 -10.72 8.78
N ALA A 476 -27.12 -9.74 8.90
CA ALA A 476 -27.24 -8.66 9.87
C ALA A 476 -28.44 -7.75 9.56
N GLN A 477 -28.69 -7.43 8.28
CA GLN A 477 -29.85 -6.63 7.86
C GLN A 477 -31.16 -7.35 8.20
N ARG A 478 -31.27 -8.64 7.85
CA ARG A 478 -32.45 -9.47 8.20
C ARG A 478 -32.66 -9.57 9.70
N THR A 479 -31.58 -9.69 10.47
CA THR A 479 -31.65 -9.69 11.94
C THR A 479 -32.19 -8.37 12.48
N ARG A 480 -31.74 -7.22 11.93
CA ARG A 480 -32.27 -5.90 12.33
C ARG A 480 -33.76 -5.76 12.03
N VAL A 481 -34.21 -6.18 10.85
CA VAL A 481 -35.63 -6.16 10.47
C VAL A 481 -36.45 -7.06 11.40
N ALA A 482 -35.98 -8.29 11.68
CA ALA A 482 -36.65 -9.19 12.61
C ALA A 482 -36.75 -8.60 14.03
N GLN A 483 -35.67 -8.00 14.53
CA GLN A 483 -35.66 -7.34 15.83
C GLN A 483 -36.62 -6.16 15.89
N GLN A 484 -36.69 -5.34 14.84
CA GLN A 484 -37.64 -4.24 14.75
C GLN A 484 -39.08 -4.74 14.73
N GLU A 485 -39.37 -5.82 14.00
CA GLU A 485 -40.70 -6.40 13.95
C GLU A 485 -41.10 -7.01 15.32
N ILE A 486 -40.19 -7.74 15.97
CA ILE A 486 -40.41 -8.27 17.33
C ILE A 486 -40.65 -7.11 18.31
N ALA A 487 -39.86 -6.04 18.23
CA ALA A 487 -40.02 -4.86 19.08
C ALA A 487 -41.37 -4.15 18.84
N LEU A 488 -41.80 -4.01 17.58
CA LEU A 488 -43.11 -3.46 17.24
C LEU A 488 -44.25 -4.36 17.75
N ARG A 489 -44.13 -5.68 17.61
CA ARG A 489 -45.11 -6.64 18.15
C ARG A 489 -45.16 -6.58 19.68
N GLN A 490 -44.02 -6.47 20.35
CA GLN A 490 -43.95 -6.31 21.80
C GLN A 490 -44.53 -4.97 22.24
N ALA A 491 -44.26 -3.87 21.53
CA ALA A 491 -44.85 -2.56 21.83
C ALA A 491 -46.37 -2.57 21.62
N ALA A 492 -46.86 -3.22 20.56
CA ALA A 492 -48.28 -3.40 20.32
C ALA A 492 -48.95 -4.27 21.40
N ALA A 493 -48.30 -5.37 21.80
CA ALA A 493 -48.78 -6.22 22.90
C ALA A 493 -48.81 -5.46 24.24
N ARG A 494 -47.80 -4.62 24.51
CA ARG A 494 -47.75 -3.77 25.70
C ARG A 494 -48.85 -2.71 25.70
N ARG A 495 -49.14 -2.09 24.55
CA ARG A 495 -50.27 -1.16 24.40
C ARG A 495 -51.60 -1.88 24.63
N ALA A 496 -51.80 -3.04 24.01
CA ALA A 496 -53.01 -3.84 24.24
C ALA A 496 -53.18 -4.22 25.72
N SER A 497 -52.11 -4.62 26.41
CA SER A 497 -52.19 -4.93 27.85
C SER A 497 -52.42 -3.69 28.72
N ALA A 498 -51.89 -2.53 28.32
CA ALA A 498 -52.13 -1.27 29.03
C ALA A 498 -53.58 -0.82 28.84
N ASP A 499 -54.11 -0.88 27.62
CA ASP A 499 -55.51 -0.58 27.33
C ASP A 499 -56.46 -1.53 28.08
N GLU A 500 -56.10 -2.82 28.20
CA GLU A 500 -56.86 -3.80 28.99
C GLU A 500 -56.81 -3.50 30.49
N SER A 501 -55.63 -3.15 31.02
CA SER A 501 -55.45 -2.72 32.42
C SER A 501 -56.20 -1.43 32.73
N ASP A 502 -56.20 -0.45 31.84
CA ASP A 502 -56.93 0.81 31.99
C ASP A 502 -58.44 0.58 31.92
N ALA A 503 -58.90 -0.30 31.03
CA ALA A 503 -60.30 -0.71 30.97
C ALA A 503 -60.74 -1.48 32.23
N GLU A 504 -59.87 -2.32 32.79
CA GLU A 504 -60.13 -3.01 34.06
C GLU A 504 -60.16 -2.01 35.24
N ALA A 505 -59.21 -1.08 35.32
CA ALA A 505 -59.21 -0.02 36.33
C ALA A 505 -60.47 0.86 36.25
N MET A 506 -60.94 1.20 35.04
CA MET A 506 -62.19 1.94 34.83
C MET A 506 -63.41 1.13 35.30
N ARG A 507 -63.43 -0.19 35.10
CA ARG A 507 -64.49 -1.08 35.62
C ARG A 507 -64.46 -1.18 37.14
N GLU A 508 -63.27 -1.30 37.74
CA GLU A 508 -63.12 -1.36 39.20
C GLU A 508 -63.56 -0.03 39.86
N GLU A 509 -63.19 1.11 39.28
CA GLU A 509 -63.61 2.43 39.77
C GLU A 509 -65.14 2.62 39.63
N MET A 510 -65.74 2.18 38.52
CA MET A 510 -67.20 2.17 38.35
C MET A 510 -67.88 1.30 39.42
N GLN A 511 -67.31 0.13 39.75
CA GLN A 511 -67.80 -0.72 40.85
C GLN A 511 -67.63 -0.04 42.22
N ARG A 512 -66.54 0.68 42.47
CA ARG A 512 -66.35 1.46 43.70
C ARG A 512 -67.41 2.55 43.85
N GLN A 513 -67.76 3.27 42.79
CA GLN A 513 -68.84 4.26 42.84
C GLN A 513 -70.22 3.63 43.11
N ILE A 514 -70.48 2.43 42.56
CA ILE A 514 -71.70 1.65 42.86
C ILE A 514 -71.70 1.17 44.32
N ALA A 515 -70.55 0.78 44.88
CA ALA A 515 -70.43 0.38 46.28
C ALA A 515 -70.59 1.58 47.23
N LEU A 516 -69.98 2.73 46.90
CA LEU A 516 -70.10 3.98 47.67
C LEU A 516 -71.54 4.51 47.68
N SER A 517 -72.27 4.39 46.58
CA SER A 517 -73.70 4.75 46.53
C SER A 517 -74.61 3.80 47.33
N ARG A 518 -74.17 2.55 47.58
CA ARG A 518 -74.88 1.57 48.44
C ARG A 518 -74.49 1.67 49.93
N SER A 519 -73.44 2.40 50.29
CA SER A 519 -72.85 2.43 51.64
C SER A 519 -73.44 3.50 52.60
N ARG A 520 -74.75 3.79 52.55
CA ARG A 520 -75.42 4.70 53.52
C ARG A 520 -76.25 4.01 54.62
N ARG A 521 -75.99 2.74 54.94
CA ARG A 521 -76.61 2.09 56.12
C ARG A 521 -75.60 1.33 56.98
N ASN A 522 -75.21 1.98 58.08
CA ASN A 522 -74.90 1.46 59.43
C ASN A 522 -74.25 0.07 59.54
N ARG A 523 -72.96 0.00 59.92
CA ARG A 523 -72.45 -0.54 61.22
C ARG A 523 -70.91 -0.75 61.27
N PRO A 524 -70.32 -0.91 62.48
CA PRO A 524 -68.94 -0.56 62.82
C PRO A 524 -67.91 -1.70 62.71
N ALA A 525 -66.64 -1.30 62.87
CA ALA A 525 -65.38 -2.06 62.86
C ALA A 525 -65.34 -3.32 63.74
N PRO A 526 -64.33 -4.19 63.51
CA PRO A 526 -63.22 -4.18 64.46
C PRO A 526 -61.81 -4.32 63.83
N ALA A 527 -60.84 -3.89 64.62
CA ALA A 527 -59.40 -4.08 64.46
C ALA A 527 -58.97 -5.53 64.75
N ALA A 528 -57.87 -6.00 64.13
CA ALA A 528 -56.79 -6.74 64.79
C ALA A 528 -55.63 -7.09 63.84
N HIS A 529 -54.44 -6.97 64.42
CA HIS A 529 -53.07 -7.24 63.97
C HIS A 529 -52.79 -8.64 63.37
N SER A 530 -51.73 -8.73 62.54
CA SER A 530 -50.62 -9.73 62.61
C SER A 530 -49.89 -9.80 61.25
N THR A 531 -48.76 -9.11 61.08
CA THR A 531 -47.38 -9.67 61.08
C THR A 531 -47.20 -10.98 60.31
N PHE A 532 -46.76 -10.89 59.04
CA PHE A 532 -46.05 -12.00 58.40
C PHE A 532 -44.86 -11.53 57.55
N SER A 533 -43.69 -11.55 58.20
CA SER A 533 -42.38 -12.03 57.73
C SER A 533 -41.83 -11.55 56.37
N LEU A 534 -40.90 -10.58 56.47
CA LEU A 534 -39.74 -10.48 55.60
C LEU A 534 -38.95 -11.80 55.60
N ARG A 535 -38.81 -12.42 54.43
CA ARG A 535 -37.61 -13.18 54.08
C ARG A 535 -37.17 -12.78 52.69
N ASP A 536 -36.45 -11.66 52.65
CA ASP A 536 -35.43 -11.42 51.63
C ASP A 536 -34.44 -12.58 51.67
N ARG A 537 -34.53 -13.47 50.69
CA ARG A 537 -33.42 -14.34 50.31
C ARG A 537 -32.66 -13.59 49.21
N PRO A 538 -31.41 -13.14 49.44
CA PRO A 538 -30.56 -12.73 48.34
C PRO A 538 -30.24 -13.99 47.54
N SER A 539 -31.01 -14.21 46.46
CA SER A 539 -30.66 -15.20 45.46
C SER A 539 -29.37 -14.73 44.81
N ARG A 540 -28.27 -15.30 45.29
CA ARG A 540 -26.94 -15.29 44.69
C ARG A 540 -27.02 -16.05 43.36
N ARG A 541 -27.79 -15.54 42.39
CA ARG A 541 -27.68 -15.91 40.97
C ARG A 541 -26.69 -14.94 40.35
N GLY A 542 -25.64 -15.54 39.81
CA GLY A 542 -24.46 -14.84 39.30
C GLY A 542 -24.81 -13.70 38.37
N ALA A 543 -24.01 -12.64 38.51
CA ALA A 543 -23.91 -11.51 37.62
C ALA A 543 -23.51 -11.97 36.21
N ALA A 544 -24.49 -12.43 35.44
CA ALA A 544 -24.38 -12.73 34.01
C ALA A 544 -25.62 -12.24 33.23
N ALA A 545 -26.28 -11.18 33.72
CA ALA A 545 -27.42 -10.56 33.06
C ALA A 545 -27.17 -9.06 32.89
N ALA A 546 -26.22 -8.71 32.04
CA ALA A 546 -26.05 -7.36 31.51
C ALA A 546 -25.59 -7.45 30.04
N SER A 547 -26.28 -8.28 29.26
CA SER A 547 -26.29 -8.25 27.78
C SER A 547 -27.45 -9.09 27.22
N THR A 548 -28.60 -9.10 27.90
CA THR A 548 -29.81 -9.79 27.41
C THR A 548 -30.58 -8.91 26.44
N GLY A 549 -30.00 -8.67 25.27
CA GLY A 549 -30.83 -8.48 24.09
C GLY A 549 -31.50 -9.82 23.76
N PRO A 550 -32.78 -9.86 23.33
CA PRO A 550 -33.39 -11.10 22.86
C PRO A 550 -32.60 -11.61 21.66
N ALA A 551 -31.93 -12.75 21.80
CA ALA A 551 -31.27 -13.42 20.69
C ALA A 551 -32.36 -13.92 19.73
N VAL A 552 -32.42 -13.36 18.52
CA VAL A 552 -33.36 -13.79 17.48
C VAL A 552 -32.94 -15.19 17.02
N SER A 553 -33.85 -16.17 17.12
CA SER A 553 -33.60 -17.51 16.61
C SER A 553 -33.43 -17.46 15.09
N ALA A 554 -32.57 -18.31 14.53
CA ALA A 554 -32.41 -18.41 13.07
C ALA A 554 -33.74 -18.76 12.35
N ALA A 555 -34.69 -19.40 13.05
CA ALA A 555 -36.02 -19.70 12.56
C ALA A 555 -36.95 -18.47 12.44
N ASP A 556 -36.64 -17.40 13.18
CA ASP A 556 -37.44 -16.16 13.21
C ASP A 556 -36.93 -15.12 12.20
N LEU A 557 -35.84 -15.41 11.48
CA LEU A 557 -35.32 -14.50 10.46
C LEU A 557 -36.25 -14.51 9.23
N PRO A 558 -36.66 -13.33 8.70
CA PRO A 558 -37.49 -13.24 7.51
C PRO A 558 -36.81 -13.99 6.35
N PRO A 559 -37.54 -14.66 5.42
CA PRO A 559 -36.93 -15.43 4.34
C PRO A 559 -35.86 -14.67 3.55
N GLN A 560 -34.87 -15.40 3.02
CA GLN A 560 -33.84 -14.79 2.19
C GLN A 560 -34.41 -14.49 0.79
N ASP A 561 -34.91 -13.28 0.60
CA ASP A 561 -35.45 -12.87 -0.70
C ASP A 561 -34.34 -12.50 -1.72
N LYS A 562 -33.11 -12.26 -1.24
CA LYS A 562 -31.96 -11.80 -2.05
C LYS A 562 -30.80 -12.81 -2.08
N ALA A 563 -30.24 -13.07 -3.25
CA ALA A 563 -29.03 -13.87 -3.41
C ALA A 563 -27.99 -13.10 -4.24
N TYR A 564 -26.81 -12.92 -3.66
CA TYR A 564 -25.72 -12.17 -4.27
C TYR A 564 -24.56 -13.10 -4.60
N PHE A 565 -24.09 -13.05 -5.85
CA PHE A 565 -22.96 -13.83 -6.33
C PHE A 565 -21.84 -12.89 -6.76
N VAL A 566 -20.59 -13.20 -6.44
CA VAL A 566 -19.44 -12.34 -6.76
C VAL A 566 -18.40 -13.13 -7.53
N LEU A 567 -18.08 -12.66 -8.74
CA LEU A 567 -16.98 -13.17 -9.55
C LEU A 567 -15.64 -12.69 -8.97
N PRO A 568 -14.64 -13.58 -8.82
CA PRO A 568 -13.33 -13.17 -8.30
C PRO A 568 -12.58 -12.32 -9.34
N PRO A 569 -11.89 -11.23 -8.97
CA PRO A 569 -11.21 -10.38 -9.94
C PRO A 569 -10.03 -11.10 -10.59
N LEU A 570 -9.79 -10.80 -11.86
CA LEU A 570 -8.54 -11.15 -12.52
C LEU A 570 -7.36 -10.42 -11.85
N PRO A 571 -6.14 -11.00 -11.89
CA PRO A 571 -4.96 -10.34 -11.36
C PRO A 571 -4.66 -9.05 -12.15
N THR A 572 -4.44 -7.95 -11.43
CA THR A 572 -4.07 -6.63 -11.98
C THR A 572 -2.55 -6.44 -12.08
N MET A 573 -1.79 -7.32 -11.42
CA MET A 573 -0.33 -7.30 -11.39
C MET A 573 0.24 -7.52 -12.80
N LYS A 574 0.92 -6.50 -13.33
CA LYS A 574 1.62 -6.52 -14.61
C LYS A 574 3.10 -6.86 -14.45
N THR A 575 3.71 -6.49 -13.31
CA THR A 575 5.14 -6.74 -13.08
C THR A 575 5.46 -6.98 -11.63
N ILE A 576 6.36 -7.93 -11.36
CA ILE A 576 6.96 -8.14 -10.05
C ILE A 576 8.49 -8.17 -10.17
N CYS A 577 9.17 -7.45 -9.30
CA CYS A 577 10.61 -7.27 -9.33
C CYS A 577 11.23 -7.75 -8.02
N ILE A 578 12.20 -8.67 -8.06
CA ILE A 578 12.80 -9.32 -6.87
C ILE A 578 14.34 -9.22 -6.87
N GLY A 579 14.87 -8.08 -7.30
CA GLY A 579 16.29 -7.88 -7.54
C GLY A 579 17.12 -7.81 -6.25
N GLY A 580 17.88 -8.85 -5.93
CA GLY A 580 18.76 -8.85 -4.76
C GLY A 580 19.28 -10.23 -4.37
N GLU A 581 18.49 -11.26 -4.65
CA GLU A 581 18.87 -12.66 -4.40
C GLU A 581 19.48 -13.33 -5.65
N ALA A 582 19.08 -12.88 -6.84
CA ALA A 582 19.58 -13.33 -8.14
C ALA A 582 21.05 -13.01 -8.49
N PRO A 583 21.71 -11.94 -7.98
CA PRO A 583 23.11 -11.62 -8.30
C PRO A 583 24.12 -12.75 -8.12
N LEU A 584 23.84 -13.68 -7.21
CA LEU A 584 24.70 -14.81 -6.89
C LEU A 584 24.29 -16.10 -7.64
N ILE A 585 23.28 -16.00 -8.50
CA ILE A 585 22.63 -17.12 -9.18
C ILE A 585 22.95 -17.04 -10.67
N SER A 586 23.19 -18.19 -11.31
CA SER A 586 23.46 -18.23 -12.74
C SER A 586 22.26 -17.77 -13.55
N THR A 587 22.51 -17.09 -14.68
CA THR A 587 21.46 -16.65 -15.61
C THR A 587 20.54 -17.79 -16.06
N PHE A 588 21.08 -19.01 -16.21
CA PHE A 588 20.30 -20.21 -16.51
C PHE A 588 19.27 -20.53 -15.42
N LYS A 589 19.68 -20.48 -14.14
CA LYS A 589 18.75 -20.70 -13.01
C LYS A 589 17.71 -19.60 -12.92
N VAL A 590 18.10 -18.35 -13.21
CA VAL A 590 17.17 -17.22 -13.27
C VAL A 590 16.10 -17.43 -14.36
N SER A 591 16.46 -17.95 -15.54
CA SER A 591 15.48 -18.32 -16.57
C SER A 591 14.49 -19.37 -16.04
N HIS A 592 14.97 -20.39 -15.34
CA HIS A 592 14.11 -21.42 -14.75
C HIS A 592 13.17 -20.86 -13.66
N TRP A 593 13.59 -19.83 -12.91
CA TRP A 593 12.71 -19.15 -11.95
C TRP A 593 11.55 -18.47 -12.64
N GLU A 594 11.80 -17.85 -13.80
CA GLU A 594 10.76 -17.23 -14.61
C GLU A 594 9.78 -18.27 -15.14
N ASP A 595 10.29 -19.39 -15.69
CA ASP A 595 9.45 -20.48 -16.18
C ASP A 595 8.54 -21.04 -15.06
N GLU A 596 9.09 -21.28 -13.87
CA GLU A 596 8.34 -21.76 -12.71
C GLU A 596 7.32 -20.73 -12.19
N PHE A 597 7.67 -19.45 -12.17
CA PHE A 597 6.74 -18.37 -11.84
C PHE A 597 5.56 -18.35 -12.80
N HIS A 598 5.81 -18.45 -14.10
CA HIS A 598 4.75 -18.47 -15.11
C HIS A 598 3.92 -19.75 -15.05
N SER A 599 4.52 -20.90 -14.73
CA SER A 599 3.76 -22.12 -14.46
C SER A 599 2.84 -21.94 -13.25
N GLY A 600 3.34 -21.37 -12.16
CA GLY A 600 2.54 -21.07 -10.97
C GLY A 600 1.40 -20.07 -11.25
N TRP A 601 1.67 -19.04 -12.04
CA TRP A 601 0.68 -18.07 -12.48
C TRP A 601 -0.47 -18.74 -13.25
N ARG A 602 -0.15 -19.58 -14.24
CA ARG A 602 -1.13 -20.34 -15.03
C ARG A 602 -1.95 -21.30 -14.16
N ASP A 603 -1.31 -22.04 -13.25
CA ASP A 603 -2.01 -22.91 -12.30
C ASP A 603 -3.00 -22.11 -11.44
N GLY A 604 -2.61 -20.89 -11.03
CA GLY A 604 -3.46 -19.94 -10.32
C GLY A 604 -4.67 -19.49 -11.15
N LEU A 605 -4.47 -19.16 -12.43
CA LEU A 605 -5.54 -18.75 -13.34
C LEU A 605 -6.53 -19.88 -13.60
N ALA A 606 -6.07 -21.12 -13.77
CA ALA A 606 -6.94 -22.27 -13.94
C ALA A 606 -7.86 -22.47 -12.72
N LYS A 607 -7.32 -22.33 -11.50
CA LYS A 607 -8.10 -22.37 -10.25
C LYS A 607 -9.11 -21.22 -10.16
N LEU A 608 -8.69 -20.01 -10.55
CA LEU A 608 -9.53 -18.81 -10.56
C LEU A 608 -10.71 -18.96 -11.53
N HIS A 609 -10.46 -19.41 -12.75
CA HIS A 609 -11.48 -19.68 -13.76
C HIS A 609 -12.43 -20.79 -13.33
N GLY A 610 -11.91 -21.90 -12.78
CA GLY A 610 -12.76 -22.97 -12.25
C GLY A 610 -13.71 -22.49 -11.15
N TRP A 611 -13.26 -21.56 -10.29
CA TRP A 611 -14.12 -20.92 -9.32
C TRP A 611 -15.16 -19.99 -9.96
N ALA A 612 -14.76 -19.18 -10.95
CA ALA A 612 -15.69 -18.31 -11.68
C ALA A 612 -16.81 -19.10 -12.38
N VAL A 613 -16.48 -20.24 -13.00
CA VAL A 613 -17.46 -21.18 -13.58
C VAL A 613 -18.40 -21.73 -12.52
N HIS A 614 -17.90 -22.13 -11.35
CA HIS A 614 -18.73 -22.59 -10.25
C HIS A 614 -19.71 -21.52 -9.73
N ILE A 615 -19.27 -20.26 -9.64
CA ILE A 615 -20.14 -19.13 -9.28
C ILE A 615 -21.20 -18.90 -10.35
N ALA A 616 -20.84 -18.94 -11.64
CA ALA A 616 -21.78 -18.84 -12.75
C ALA A 616 -22.85 -19.95 -12.70
N ASP A 617 -22.44 -21.21 -12.50
CA ASP A 617 -23.37 -22.35 -12.37
C ASP A 617 -24.31 -22.20 -11.17
N LYS A 618 -23.83 -21.64 -10.04
CA LYS A 618 -24.67 -21.34 -8.88
C LYS A 618 -25.69 -20.25 -9.19
N TYR A 619 -25.25 -19.16 -9.83
CA TYR A 619 -26.10 -18.04 -10.24
C TYR A 619 -27.22 -18.53 -11.18
N GLU A 620 -26.88 -19.25 -12.26
CA GLU A 620 -27.86 -19.76 -13.22
C GLU A 620 -28.87 -20.72 -12.58
N ARG A 621 -28.42 -21.60 -11.69
CA ARG A 621 -29.32 -22.49 -10.93
C ARG A 621 -30.26 -21.71 -10.02
N ALA A 622 -29.79 -20.64 -9.40
CA ALA A 622 -30.63 -19.78 -8.58
C ALA A 622 -31.68 -19.06 -9.47
N VAL A 623 -31.26 -18.46 -10.58
CA VAL A 623 -32.16 -17.76 -11.52
C VAL A 623 -33.23 -18.70 -12.06
N LYS A 624 -32.84 -19.90 -12.48
CA LYS A 624 -33.78 -20.93 -12.94
C LYS A 624 -34.81 -21.28 -11.87
N LYS A 625 -34.39 -21.52 -10.62
CA LYS A 625 -35.30 -21.81 -9.51
C LYS A 625 -36.25 -20.65 -9.20
N ALA A 626 -35.77 -19.41 -9.25
CA ALA A 626 -36.61 -18.23 -9.05
C ALA A 626 -37.66 -18.08 -10.17
N ASN A 627 -37.28 -18.34 -11.42
CA ASN A 627 -38.20 -18.28 -12.56
C ASN A 627 -39.24 -19.42 -12.51
N GLU A 628 -38.84 -20.63 -12.15
CA GLU A 628 -39.75 -21.76 -11.92
C GLU A 628 -40.75 -21.47 -10.79
N TRP A 629 -40.29 -20.85 -9.71
CA TRP A 629 -41.16 -20.40 -8.62
C TRP A 629 -42.17 -19.35 -9.07
N LYS A 630 -41.72 -18.29 -9.74
CA LYS A 630 -42.59 -17.24 -10.30
C LYS A 630 -43.63 -17.83 -11.26
N ALA A 631 -43.24 -18.77 -12.11
CA ALA A 631 -44.17 -19.47 -13.00
C ALA A 631 -45.19 -20.34 -12.25
N SER A 632 -44.80 -20.94 -11.11
CA SER A 632 -45.71 -21.73 -10.26
C SER A 632 -46.71 -20.86 -9.49
N GLU A 633 -46.33 -19.64 -9.08
CA GLU A 633 -47.25 -18.68 -8.46
C GLU A 633 -48.35 -18.25 -9.43
N VAL A 634 -48.00 -17.99 -10.69
CA VAL A 634 -49.00 -17.64 -11.74
C VAL A 634 -49.95 -18.81 -12.04
N LYS A 635 -49.47 -20.05 -11.94
CA LYS A 635 -50.25 -21.25 -12.27
C LYS A 635 -51.19 -21.73 -11.17
N THR A 636 -51.09 -21.22 -9.94
CA THR A 636 -51.95 -21.68 -8.85
C THR A 636 -53.30 -20.96 -8.97
N PRO A 637 -54.37 -21.60 -9.52
CA PRO A 637 -55.64 -20.93 -9.71
C PRO A 637 -56.26 -20.62 -8.35
N THR A 638 -56.90 -19.46 -8.25
CA THR A 638 -57.65 -19.02 -7.07
C THR A 638 -58.53 -20.17 -6.56
N PRO A 639 -58.47 -20.53 -5.26
CA PRO A 639 -59.17 -21.70 -4.75
C PRO A 639 -60.68 -21.53 -4.92
N LYS A 640 -61.25 -22.18 -5.93
CA LYS A 640 -62.70 -22.34 -6.08
C LYS A 640 -63.21 -23.31 -5.00
N GLY A 641 -63.58 -22.76 -3.85
CA GLY A 641 -64.66 -23.19 -2.92
C GLY A 641 -64.96 -24.67 -2.64
N GLY A 642 -64.04 -25.62 -2.84
CA GLY A 642 -64.29 -27.05 -2.61
C GLY A 642 -64.10 -27.46 -1.15
N LYS A 643 -65.19 -27.67 -0.40
CA LYS A 643 -65.20 -28.29 0.94
C LYS A 643 -64.78 -29.77 0.87
N GLY A 644 -63.48 -30.04 0.81
CA GLY A 644 -62.92 -31.40 0.88
C GLY A 644 -62.10 -31.60 2.14
N LYS A 645 -62.61 -32.36 3.12
CA LYS A 645 -61.90 -32.79 4.33
C LYS A 645 -60.82 -33.83 3.97
N GLY A 646 -59.58 -33.40 3.77
CA GLY A 646 -58.41 -34.28 3.64
C GLY A 646 -57.21 -33.68 4.35
N LYS A 647 -56.85 -34.21 5.53
CA LYS A 647 -55.67 -33.79 6.31
C LYS A 647 -54.40 -34.38 5.72
N ALA A 648 -53.74 -33.67 4.80
CA ALA A 648 -52.32 -33.87 4.52
C ALA A 648 -51.60 -32.58 4.92
N ALA A 649 -50.61 -32.68 5.82
CA ALA A 649 -49.83 -31.53 6.25
C ALA A 649 -49.06 -30.96 5.03
N PRO A 650 -49.24 -29.68 4.68
CA PRO A 650 -48.55 -29.09 3.54
C PRO A 650 -47.05 -29.03 3.84
N VAL A 651 -46.23 -29.70 3.03
CA VAL A 651 -44.79 -29.48 3.01
C VAL A 651 -44.57 -28.03 2.61
N THR A 652 -44.14 -27.19 3.54
CA THR A 652 -43.84 -25.78 3.31
C THR A 652 -42.61 -25.69 2.42
N LYS A 653 -42.83 -25.58 1.10
CA LYS A 653 -41.76 -25.31 0.15
C LYS A 653 -41.16 -23.94 0.51
N VAL A 654 -39.92 -23.94 0.96
CA VAL A 654 -39.18 -22.70 1.25
C VAL A 654 -39.09 -21.88 -0.03
N ARG A 655 -39.58 -20.64 0.00
CA ARG A 655 -39.53 -19.70 -1.12
C ARG A 655 -38.06 -19.47 -1.52
N PRO A 656 -37.67 -19.70 -2.78
CA PRO A 656 -36.32 -19.37 -3.22
C PRO A 656 -36.13 -17.84 -3.29
N PRO A 657 -34.88 -17.35 -3.18
CA PRO A 657 -34.57 -15.94 -3.42
C PRO A 657 -35.05 -15.50 -4.80
N THR A 658 -35.69 -14.33 -4.88
CA THR A 658 -36.31 -13.81 -6.11
C THR A 658 -35.54 -12.64 -6.73
N ASP A 659 -34.73 -11.94 -5.92
CA ASP A 659 -33.77 -10.93 -6.35
C ASP A 659 -32.38 -11.59 -6.38
N ILE A 660 -31.90 -11.94 -7.57
CA ILE A 660 -30.65 -12.68 -7.76
C ILE A 660 -29.72 -11.82 -8.60
N ARG A 661 -28.58 -11.45 -8.04
CA ARG A 661 -27.62 -10.55 -8.70
C ARG A 661 -26.24 -11.18 -8.80
N LEU A 662 -25.58 -10.89 -9.91
CA LEU A 662 -24.21 -11.26 -10.17
C LEU A 662 -23.36 -9.99 -10.21
N PHE A 663 -22.28 -9.98 -9.45
CA PHE A 663 -21.36 -8.86 -9.36
C PHE A 663 -19.96 -9.24 -9.83
N ARG A 664 -19.23 -8.27 -10.34
CA ARG A 664 -17.78 -8.30 -10.56
C ARG A 664 -17.11 -7.14 -9.84
N PHE A 665 -15.80 -7.21 -9.69
CA PHE A 665 -15.01 -6.08 -9.22
C PHE A 665 -14.85 -5.05 -10.35
N ALA A 666 -14.69 -3.78 -9.98
CA ALA A 666 -14.32 -2.74 -10.92
C ALA A 666 -12.91 -3.00 -11.49
N ARG A 667 -12.73 -2.66 -12.76
CA ARG A 667 -11.43 -2.71 -13.42
C ARG A 667 -10.55 -1.53 -12.95
N PRO A 668 -9.22 -1.60 -13.08
CA PRO A 668 -8.32 -0.53 -12.65
C PRO A 668 -8.58 0.83 -13.29
N ASP A 669 -9.23 0.90 -14.44
CA ASP A 669 -9.60 2.09 -15.20
C ASP A 669 -11.03 2.60 -14.89
N GLU A 670 -11.87 1.78 -14.28
CA GLU A 670 -13.23 2.17 -13.89
C GLU A 670 -13.18 3.02 -12.60
N PRO A 671 -13.98 4.10 -12.50
CA PRO A 671 -14.07 4.88 -11.29
C PRO A 671 -14.72 4.04 -10.18
N LEU A 672 -14.10 4.04 -8.99
CA LEU A 672 -14.65 3.39 -7.82
C LEU A 672 -15.48 4.40 -7.02
N PRO A 673 -16.71 4.05 -6.61
CA PRO A 673 -17.43 4.85 -5.62
C PRO A 673 -16.66 4.88 -4.30
N ASP A 674 -16.87 5.93 -3.51
CA ASP A 674 -16.28 6.02 -2.18
C ASP A 674 -16.69 4.80 -1.35
N TRP A 675 -15.70 4.19 -0.71
CA TRP A 675 -15.89 2.98 0.07
C TRP A 675 -16.84 3.21 1.24
N ASP A 676 -17.99 2.51 1.24
CA ASP A 676 -18.89 2.48 2.39
C ASP A 676 -18.68 1.17 3.18
N PRO A 677 -18.16 1.22 4.42
CA PRO A 677 -18.03 0.02 5.26
C PRO A 677 -19.38 -0.61 5.63
N ARG A 678 -20.50 0.11 5.47
CA ARG A 678 -21.85 -0.37 5.80
C ARG A 678 -22.46 -1.18 4.67
N ASP A 679 -21.96 -1.06 3.45
CA ASP A 679 -22.45 -1.79 2.29
C ASP A 679 -21.28 -2.47 1.55
N PRO A 680 -21.09 -3.79 1.77
CA PRO A 680 -19.99 -4.52 1.13
C PRO A 680 -20.17 -4.66 -0.40
N THR A 681 -21.32 -4.28 -0.97
CA THR A 681 -21.54 -4.25 -2.42
C THR A 681 -20.95 -3.01 -3.08
N VAL A 682 -20.64 -1.96 -2.31
CA VAL A 682 -20.01 -0.73 -2.83
C VAL A 682 -18.62 -1.04 -3.41
N GLY A 683 -18.41 -0.59 -4.65
CA GLY A 683 -17.22 -0.88 -5.44
C GLY A 683 -17.32 -2.15 -6.31
N LEU A 684 -18.43 -2.89 -6.21
CA LEU A 684 -18.77 -3.93 -7.16
C LEU A 684 -19.66 -3.38 -8.28
N ILE A 685 -19.55 -3.98 -9.46
CA ILE A 685 -20.33 -3.65 -10.64
C ILE A 685 -21.24 -4.83 -10.94
N GLU A 686 -22.54 -4.55 -11.07
CA GLU A 686 -23.54 -5.56 -11.45
C GLU A 686 -23.29 -6.00 -12.90
N VAL A 687 -23.27 -7.32 -13.12
CA VAL A 687 -23.03 -7.91 -14.43
C VAL A 687 -24.37 -8.06 -15.15
N GLU A 688 -24.54 -7.33 -16.24
CA GLU A 688 -25.68 -7.51 -17.13
C GLU A 688 -25.54 -8.82 -17.91
N VAL A 689 -26.41 -9.79 -17.62
CA VAL A 689 -26.42 -11.08 -18.30
C VAL A 689 -27.31 -10.97 -19.53
N SER A 690 -26.70 -11.01 -20.71
CA SER A 690 -27.42 -11.01 -21.99
C SER A 690 -27.95 -12.39 -22.33
N ASP A 691 -29.22 -12.49 -22.72
CA ASP A 691 -29.85 -13.74 -23.19
C ASP A 691 -29.14 -14.36 -24.42
N ALA A 692 -28.52 -13.52 -25.25
CA ALA A 692 -27.81 -13.96 -26.45
C ALA A 692 -26.49 -14.71 -26.12
N ALA A 693 -25.87 -14.39 -24.98
CA ALA A 693 -24.58 -14.94 -24.58
C ALA A 693 -24.53 -15.10 -23.04
N PRO A 694 -25.18 -16.15 -22.48
CA PRO A 694 -25.45 -16.29 -21.04
C PRO A 694 -24.19 -16.37 -20.14
N ARG A 695 -22.99 -16.46 -20.73
CA ARG A 695 -21.70 -16.53 -20.03
C ARG A 695 -20.60 -15.68 -20.66
N ALA A 696 -20.94 -14.64 -21.43
CA ALA A 696 -19.93 -13.76 -22.05
C ALA A 696 -18.98 -13.14 -21.01
N TYR A 697 -19.45 -12.90 -19.78
CA TYR A 697 -18.63 -12.40 -18.67
C TYR A 697 -17.53 -13.38 -18.20
N LEU A 698 -17.53 -14.64 -18.64
CA LEU A 698 -16.45 -15.59 -18.37
C LEU A 698 -15.35 -15.56 -19.43
N ASP A 699 -15.56 -14.91 -20.58
CA ASP A 699 -14.60 -14.93 -21.69
C ASP A 699 -13.30 -14.23 -21.33
N GLU A 700 -13.32 -13.22 -20.45
CA GLU A 700 -12.12 -12.58 -19.92
C GLU A 700 -11.19 -13.57 -19.20
N TYR A 701 -11.74 -14.52 -18.45
CA TYR A 701 -10.95 -15.54 -17.76
C TYR A 701 -10.36 -16.55 -18.74
N LYS A 702 -11.10 -16.90 -19.79
CA LYS A 702 -10.62 -17.80 -20.85
C LYS A 702 -9.48 -17.15 -21.63
N HIS A 703 -9.62 -15.88 -22.00
CA HIS A 703 -8.56 -15.12 -22.66
C HIS A 703 -7.32 -15.02 -21.79
N ALA A 704 -7.46 -14.71 -20.49
CA ALA A 704 -6.31 -14.65 -19.58
C ALA A 704 -5.56 -15.99 -19.46
N ILE A 705 -6.27 -17.12 -19.46
CA ILE A 705 -5.65 -18.46 -19.48
C ILE A 705 -4.94 -18.72 -20.81
N ALA A 706 -5.61 -18.44 -21.94
CA ALA A 706 -5.05 -18.64 -23.27
C ALA A 706 -3.76 -17.83 -23.46
N ASP A 707 -3.74 -16.56 -23.03
CA ASP A 707 -2.55 -15.70 -23.08
C ASP A 707 -1.39 -16.28 -22.25
N ALA A 708 -1.69 -16.82 -21.06
CA ALA A 708 -0.69 -17.47 -20.22
C ALA A 708 -0.14 -18.77 -20.85
N GLU A 709 -0.98 -19.58 -21.49
CA GLU A 709 -0.58 -20.80 -22.20
C GLU A 709 0.27 -20.48 -23.44
N LEU A 710 -0.15 -19.49 -24.24
CA LEU A 710 0.61 -19.01 -25.40
C LEU A 710 2.00 -18.54 -25.02
N TYR A 711 2.13 -17.82 -23.90
CA TYR A 711 3.43 -17.41 -23.37
C TYR A 711 4.31 -18.60 -23.00
N THR A 712 3.78 -19.59 -22.26
CA THR A 712 4.54 -20.79 -21.85
C THR A 712 5.02 -21.63 -23.05
N HIS A 713 4.24 -21.69 -24.13
CA HIS A 713 4.59 -22.52 -25.29
C HIS A 713 5.48 -21.84 -26.33
N SER A 714 5.27 -20.54 -26.59
CA SER A 714 5.90 -19.85 -27.72
C SER A 714 6.81 -18.69 -27.33
N GLN A 715 6.63 -18.12 -26.13
CA GLN A 715 7.19 -16.83 -25.72
C GLN A 715 6.97 -15.69 -26.76
N ALA A 716 6.06 -15.88 -27.73
CA ALA A 716 5.82 -14.93 -28.82
C ALA A 716 4.88 -13.79 -28.41
N VAL A 717 4.12 -13.99 -27.32
CA VAL A 717 3.24 -12.99 -26.72
C VAL A 717 3.93 -12.38 -25.51
N ARG A 718 3.58 -11.14 -25.17
CA ARG A 718 4.05 -10.50 -23.94
C ARG A 718 3.62 -11.35 -22.72
N PRO A 719 4.50 -11.58 -21.73
CA PRO A 719 4.10 -12.28 -20.51
C PRO A 719 2.92 -11.58 -19.83
N PRO A 720 1.95 -12.33 -19.26
CA PRO A 720 0.84 -11.74 -18.53
C PRO A 720 1.31 -10.93 -17.30
N CYS A 721 2.41 -11.35 -16.68
CA CYS A 721 3.10 -10.61 -15.64
C CYS A 721 4.62 -10.76 -15.80
N VAL A 722 5.34 -9.65 -15.92
CA VAL A 722 6.80 -9.65 -16.06
C VAL A 722 7.46 -9.89 -14.71
N LEU A 723 8.14 -11.04 -14.54
CA LEU A 723 9.09 -11.26 -13.45
C LEU A 723 10.45 -10.67 -13.85
N CYS A 724 10.93 -9.68 -13.08
CA CYS A 724 12.25 -9.08 -13.24
C CYS A 724 13.13 -9.39 -12.04
N THR A 725 14.28 -10.02 -12.29
CA THR A 725 15.24 -10.45 -11.27
C THR A 725 16.50 -9.58 -11.25
N VAL A 726 16.64 -8.66 -12.20
CA VAL A 726 17.75 -7.70 -12.27
C VAL A 726 17.57 -6.67 -11.14
N PRO A 727 18.57 -6.46 -10.26
CA PRO A 727 18.49 -5.44 -9.22
C PRO A 727 18.48 -4.03 -9.80
N GLY A 728 17.45 -3.24 -9.49
CA GLY A 728 17.32 -1.82 -9.83
C GLY A 728 17.37 -0.87 -8.63
N CYS A 729 17.45 -1.39 -7.40
CA CYS A 729 17.49 -0.55 -6.19
C CYS A 729 18.77 0.28 -5.98
N ASP A 730 19.73 0.24 -6.90
CA ASP A 730 20.85 1.17 -6.86
C ASP A 730 20.36 2.53 -7.37
N GLY A 731 20.21 3.49 -6.46
CA GLY A 731 19.76 4.83 -6.80
C GLY A 731 20.64 5.46 -7.88
N PRO A 732 20.15 6.48 -8.61
CA PRO A 732 20.87 7.08 -9.72
C PRO A 732 22.31 7.39 -9.33
N SER A 733 23.28 7.00 -10.17
CA SER A 733 24.71 7.18 -9.90
C SER A 733 25.00 8.65 -9.54
N ARG A 734 25.31 8.95 -8.28
CA ARG A 734 25.54 10.33 -7.82
C ARG A 734 27.02 10.64 -7.72
N ARG A 735 27.39 11.81 -8.26
CA ARG A 735 28.65 12.48 -7.94
C ARG A 735 28.52 13.00 -6.52
N GLY A 736 29.51 12.75 -5.69
CA GLY A 736 29.66 13.43 -4.42
C GLY A 736 29.94 14.91 -4.59
N GLU A 737 30.08 15.57 -3.44
CA GLU A 737 30.30 17.01 -3.37
C GLU A 737 31.63 17.39 -4.03
N GLU A 738 32.62 16.50 -3.95
CA GLU A 738 33.90 16.69 -4.63
C GLU A 738 33.91 16.08 -6.05
N PRO A 739 34.45 16.79 -7.05
CA PRO A 739 34.70 16.23 -8.38
C PRO A 739 35.55 14.95 -8.29
N GLY A 740 34.90 13.79 -8.41
CA GLY A 740 35.56 12.48 -8.34
C GLY A 740 35.08 11.57 -7.20
N GLU A 741 34.35 12.11 -6.22
CA GLU A 741 33.80 11.31 -5.14
C GLU A 741 32.63 10.46 -5.69
N ARG A 742 32.85 9.17 -5.91
CA ARG A 742 31.79 8.21 -6.21
C ARG A 742 31.18 7.77 -4.88
N VAL A 743 30.21 8.52 -4.40
CA VAL A 743 29.70 8.33 -3.04
C VAL A 743 28.99 6.98 -2.87
N ASP A 744 28.41 6.44 -3.94
CA ASP A 744 27.77 5.12 -3.90
C ASP A 744 28.02 4.37 -5.21
N GLY A 745 29.26 3.95 -5.41
CA GLY A 745 29.68 3.10 -6.54
C GLY A 745 29.15 1.66 -6.47
N ARG A 746 27.91 1.43 -6.02
CA ARG A 746 27.19 0.22 -6.41
C ARG A 746 26.65 0.50 -7.79
N GLY A 747 27.53 0.45 -8.80
CA GLY A 747 27.07 0.35 -10.17
C GLY A 747 26.05 -0.78 -10.17
N GLY A 748 24.80 -0.45 -10.50
CA GLY A 748 23.76 -1.44 -10.70
C GLY A 748 24.37 -2.55 -11.53
N MET A 749 24.08 -3.81 -11.20
CA MET A 749 24.50 -4.89 -12.09
C MET A 749 24.01 -4.48 -13.48
N MET A 750 24.93 -4.37 -14.44
CA MET A 750 24.70 -3.82 -15.78
C MET A 750 23.77 -4.71 -16.63
N GLY A 751 22.89 -5.47 -15.98
CA GLY A 751 21.85 -6.25 -16.61
C GLY A 751 20.81 -5.34 -17.24
N LYS A 752 20.42 -5.70 -18.45
CA LYS A 752 19.31 -5.05 -19.14
C LYS A 752 18.01 -5.47 -18.43
N HIS A 753 17.27 -4.50 -17.91
CA HIS A 753 15.92 -4.74 -17.41
C HIS A 753 14.99 -5.18 -18.56
N LYS A 754 13.98 -5.97 -18.24
CA LYS A 754 12.93 -6.34 -19.20
C LYS A 754 12.07 -5.12 -19.51
N ASP A 755 11.69 -4.97 -20.77
CA ASP A 755 10.90 -3.82 -21.22
C ASP A 755 9.57 -3.74 -20.45
N GLY A 756 9.32 -2.58 -19.86
CA GLY A 756 8.13 -2.32 -19.07
C GLY A 756 8.07 -3.05 -17.72
N CYS A 757 9.20 -3.51 -17.17
CA CYS A 757 9.23 -4.01 -15.80
C CYS A 757 9.07 -2.86 -14.78
N GLY A 758 8.75 -3.20 -13.53
CA GLY A 758 8.59 -2.23 -12.44
C GLY A 758 9.83 -1.37 -12.22
N HIS A 759 11.05 -1.87 -12.46
CA HIS A 759 12.26 -1.04 -12.38
C HIS A 759 12.27 0.07 -13.43
N SER A 760 12.07 -0.27 -14.70
CA SER A 760 12.07 0.73 -15.78
C SER A 760 10.97 1.77 -15.63
N ILE A 761 9.81 1.35 -15.11
CA ILE A 761 8.73 2.27 -14.75
C ILE A 761 9.18 3.17 -13.62
N GLY A 762 9.77 2.60 -12.57
CA GLY A 762 10.34 3.39 -11.48
C GLY A 762 11.41 4.38 -11.95
N ASP A 763 12.31 3.99 -12.83
CA ASP A 763 13.35 4.88 -13.35
C ASP A 763 12.74 6.04 -14.14
N ALA A 764 11.73 5.75 -14.99
CA ALA A 764 10.97 6.77 -15.70
C ALA A 764 10.09 7.63 -14.78
N THR A 765 9.65 7.12 -13.62
CA THR A 765 8.78 7.84 -12.69
C THR A 765 9.56 8.70 -11.71
N TRP A 766 10.73 8.27 -11.23
CA TRP A 766 11.42 8.86 -10.08
C TRP A 766 12.67 9.66 -10.49
N GLY A 767 13.13 10.60 -9.66
CA GLY A 767 14.22 11.53 -10.02
C GLY A 767 13.91 12.50 -11.17
N TRP A 768 14.94 13.08 -11.79
CA TRP A 768 14.74 14.11 -12.82
C TRP A 768 14.17 13.59 -14.15
N GLU A 769 14.26 12.30 -14.41
CA GLU A 769 13.72 11.67 -15.62
C GLU A 769 12.19 11.77 -15.64
N GLY A 770 11.54 11.42 -14.52
CA GLY A 770 10.07 11.55 -14.41
C GLY A 770 9.55 12.98 -14.29
N VAL A 771 10.40 14.01 -14.27
CA VAL A 771 9.96 15.41 -14.34
C VAL A 771 9.70 15.82 -15.80
N ALA A 772 10.31 15.12 -16.75
CA ALA A 772 10.13 15.38 -18.17
C ALA A 772 8.93 14.64 -18.78
N ALA A 773 8.50 13.55 -18.13
CA ALA A 773 7.34 12.73 -18.50
C ALA A 773 6.05 13.35 -17.95
#